data_AF-A0A495VR05-F1
#
_entry.id   AF-A0A495VR05-F1
#
_cell.length_a   1.000
_cell.length_b   1.000
_cell.length_c   1.000
_cell.angle_alpha   90.00
_cell.angle_beta   90.00
_cell.angle_gamma   90.00
#
_symmetry.space_group_name_H-M   'P 1'
#
loop_
_entity.id
_entity.type
_entity.pdbx_description
1 polymer ?
#
loop_
_entity_poly.entity_id
_entity_poly.type
_entity_poly.pdbx_seq_one_letter_code
_entity_poly.pdbx_strand_id
1 'polypeptide(L)'
;MRNVSTLKRIALAILFAGLFTSSYADAKKYYLSPEGSDDNDGLTEATAKASVSGVITEIYKSPTLAQDTMGHTPVEVYVDGIIDITKEPSKSGGWRDIIGNAGDYATGYPQSLKGPDGVEREYRTWNANGGDMGVLFLDVPMTFIGKDTMTCGFTGSDRSRIFRIDGGLTGGKHTFKNLRFTNGKGASDTGGACYIRSISVDFENCFFTGNKVLTRGNDNSNQGGAMVIIAANINMDNCEFRHNFGGLGGAISWQGGGAVNITNTLFYANNATWVSDDAGGGIWGIPDGYGAANKGGAIGISLSNGKNNKLHVKNCRMVHNGANNSGGAIYFEETGAANNGAETPITFENCVIADNFAMSSWNGNGNADAGKGGGAIYMHNAVPNMQGFFVKFNLVNTTILYNYAQGAGGAILCKYGRSTNELNIINCTITENMSGALDGNGYNDAGIRTLDADGDLSPQAMKKRIWNSIIENNHASIPKQLNDGRPDLYYGDVNFQNSKNKDVVTNLDLRRSWLGRISFGGQYALVGTSADAAIATEEELAKLKEENRWNYSSNGELKAGFSLWDNFDYYIDEGYLFLPSDNEGLTFGEGRLLQPFSQTDGRDLYRKFTDGKCAIGAIEQDSEVYPLAVDKSIVSDSELNIYYADGNIHVNGISESSVVKINIYNMSSQLLSSATKSIEAGAFAQEVPVNLSSGIYAVQVIAGNQVKSILVSVK
;
A
#
# COMPACT_ATOMS: atom_id res chain seq x y z
N MET A 1 -1.61 19.58 63.81
CA MET A 1 -1.63 20.17 62.45
C MET A 1 -1.62 19.06 61.37
N ARG A 2 -2.69 18.26 61.25
CA ARG A 2 -2.71 17.08 60.35
C ARG A 2 -4.02 16.88 59.59
N ASN A 3 -4.81 17.93 59.34
CA ASN A 3 -6.09 17.82 58.60
C ASN A 3 -6.29 18.86 57.48
N VAL A 4 -5.29 19.68 57.14
CA VAL A 4 -5.42 20.72 56.11
C VAL A 4 -5.09 20.20 54.69
N SER A 5 -4.34 19.09 54.56
CA SER A 5 -3.95 18.54 53.26
C SER A 5 -5.05 17.74 52.56
N THR A 6 -5.90 17.04 53.32
CA THR A 6 -6.97 16.19 52.76
C THR A 6 -8.13 17.05 52.23
N LEU A 7 -8.49 18.12 52.94
CA LEU A 7 -9.52 19.07 52.49
C LEU A 7 -9.11 19.86 51.25
N LYS A 8 -7.82 20.20 51.09
CA LYS A 8 -7.31 20.82 49.85
C LYS A 8 -7.32 19.87 48.66
N ARG A 9 -7.08 18.57 48.87
CA ARG A 9 -7.14 17.55 47.79
C ARG A 9 -8.57 17.24 47.35
N ILE A 10 -9.52 17.23 48.29
CA ILE A 10 -10.95 17.04 47.96
C ILE A 10 -11.52 18.30 47.29
N ALA A 11 -11.17 19.50 47.76
CA ALA A 11 -11.57 20.74 47.10
C ALA A 11 -10.98 20.89 45.69
N LEU A 12 -9.72 20.45 45.47
CA LEU A 12 -9.10 20.45 44.14
C LEU A 12 -9.73 19.38 43.22
N ALA A 13 -10.07 18.20 43.74
CA ALA A 13 -10.77 17.16 42.97
C ALA A 13 -12.21 17.58 42.57
N ILE A 14 -12.91 18.33 43.44
CA ILE A 14 -14.24 18.87 43.12
C ILE A 14 -14.12 20.06 42.16
N LEU A 15 -13.05 20.88 42.23
CA LEU A 15 -12.79 21.92 41.24
C LEU A 15 -12.47 21.34 39.86
N PHE A 16 -11.70 20.24 39.79
CA PHE A 16 -11.41 19.53 38.53
C PHE A 16 -12.62 18.74 38.00
N ALA A 17 -13.43 18.13 38.86
CA ALA A 17 -14.68 17.49 38.43
C ALA A 17 -15.73 18.53 37.97
N GLY A 18 -15.73 19.74 38.55
CA GLY A 18 -16.62 20.84 38.14
C GLY A 18 -16.17 21.58 36.88
N LEU A 19 -14.85 21.62 36.59
CA LEU A 19 -14.29 22.30 35.41
C LEU A 19 -14.25 21.43 34.13
N PHE A 20 -14.59 20.14 34.22
CA PHE A 20 -14.69 19.22 33.08
C PHE A 20 -16.10 18.66 32.84
N THR A 21 -17.14 19.29 33.41
CA THR A 21 -18.50 19.11 32.88
C THR A 21 -18.76 20.08 31.73
N SER A 22 -17.89 20.05 30.71
CA SER A 22 -18.37 20.42 29.37
C SER A 22 -19.40 19.34 29.04
N SER A 23 -20.68 19.68 29.12
CA SER A 23 -21.74 18.90 28.51
C SER A 23 -21.37 18.71 27.04
N TYR A 24 -20.72 17.59 26.72
CA TYR A 24 -20.61 17.15 25.34
C TYR A 24 -22.05 16.96 24.90
N ALA A 25 -22.53 17.85 24.03
CA ALA A 25 -23.80 17.64 23.38
C ALA A 25 -23.71 16.28 22.68
N ASP A 26 -24.65 15.37 22.95
CA ASP A 26 -24.72 14.09 22.25
C ASP A 26 -24.71 14.34 20.74
N ALA A 27 -23.94 13.55 20.02
CA ALA A 27 -23.85 13.67 18.57
C ALA A 27 -25.26 13.53 17.97
N LYS A 28 -25.62 14.43 17.06
CA LYS A 28 -26.92 14.33 16.37
C LYS A 28 -26.84 13.18 15.38
N LYS A 29 -27.77 12.24 15.48
CA LYS A 29 -27.80 11.01 14.68
C LYS A 29 -28.75 11.16 13.51
N TYR A 30 -28.29 10.70 12.35
CA TYR A 30 -29.10 10.52 11.16
C TYR A 30 -28.91 9.11 10.59
N TYR A 31 -29.90 8.65 9.82
CA TYR A 31 -29.91 7.34 9.18
C TYR A 31 -30.04 7.49 7.66
N LEU A 32 -29.26 6.70 6.94
CA LEU A 32 -29.17 6.69 5.48
C LEU A 32 -29.32 5.24 4.99
N SER A 33 -30.25 5.01 4.06
CA SER A 33 -30.54 3.68 3.52
C SER A 33 -31.01 3.78 2.06
N PRO A 34 -30.68 2.83 1.17
CA PRO A 34 -31.17 2.84 -0.20
C PRO A 34 -32.70 2.68 -0.29
N GLU A 35 -33.33 2.11 0.74
CA GLU A 35 -34.79 1.97 0.86
C GLU A 35 -35.46 3.18 1.55
N GLY A 36 -34.67 4.18 1.94
CA GLY A 36 -35.15 5.39 2.59
C GLY A 36 -35.92 6.32 1.64
N SER A 37 -36.29 7.50 2.15
CA SER A 37 -36.87 8.58 1.35
C SER A 37 -36.32 9.93 1.79
N ASP A 38 -36.05 10.81 0.82
CA ASP A 38 -35.57 12.17 1.13
C ASP A 38 -36.64 13.08 1.75
N ASP A 39 -37.91 12.66 1.72
CA ASP A 39 -39.00 13.31 2.46
C ASP A 39 -38.98 12.98 3.96
N ASN A 40 -38.31 11.90 4.36
CA ASN A 40 -38.17 11.52 5.77
C ASN A 40 -37.27 12.51 6.52
N ASP A 41 -37.30 12.54 7.86
CA ASP A 41 -36.43 13.39 8.67
C ASP A 41 -35.02 12.81 8.92
N GLY A 42 -34.80 11.53 8.61
CA GLY A 42 -33.53 10.85 8.86
C GLY A 42 -33.24 10.56 10.33
N LEU A 43 -34.13 10.83 11.29
CA LEU A 43 -33.81 10.77 12.72
C LEU A 43 -33.91 9.36 13.33
N THR A 44 -34.49 8.40 12.60
CA THR A 44 -34.59 6.99 12.99
C THR A 44 -34.31 6.09 11.79
N GLU A 45 -34.01 4.81 12.02
CA GLU A 45 -33.85 3.82 10.94
C GLU A 45 -35.11 3.74 10.05
N ALA A 46 -36.30 3.76 10.65
CA ALA A 46 -37.57 3.70 9.92
C ALA A 46 -37.87 4.97 9.10
N THR A 47 -37.20 6.08 9.42
CA THR A 47 -37.30 7.36 8.72
C THR A 47 -35.97 7.73 8.06
N ALA A 48 -35.17 6.75 7.63
CA ALA A 48 -33.91 6.99 6.95
C ALA A 48 -34.08 7.82 5.67
N LYS A 49 -33.10 8.67 5.40
CA LYS A 49 -32.96 9.37 4.10
C LYS A 49 -32.50 8.40 3.02
N ALA A 50 -32.80 8.71 1.76
CA ALA A 50 -32.37 7.91 0.60
C ALA A 50 -31.01 8.34 0.05
N SER A 51 -30.67 9.62 0.22
CA SER A 51 -29.46 10.22 -0.36
C SER A 51 -28.61 10.95 0.68
N VAL A 52 -27.30 11.00 0.42
CA VAL A 52 -26.33 11.78 1.19
C VAL A 52 -26.69 13.27 1.09
N SER A 53 -27.11 13.74 -0.08
CA SER A 53 -27.58 15.12 -0.27
C SER A 53 -28.80 15.44 0.59
N GLY A 54 -29.71 14.48 0.77
CA GLY A 54 -30.88 14.58 1.65
C GLY A 54 -30.49 14.68 3.12
N VAL A 55 -29.54 13.86 3.58
CA VAL A 55 -28.98 13.93 4.95
C VAL A 55 -28.32 15.29 5.19
N ILE A 56 -27.42 15.72 4.29
CA ILE A 56 -26.72 17.00 4.41
C ILE A 56 -27.74 18.14 4.43
N THR A 57 -28.71 18.15 3.53
CA THR A 57 -29.75 19.19 3.50
C THR A 57 -30.53 19.25 4.81
N GLU A 58 -30.86 18.10 5.40
CA GLU A 58 -31.57 18.03 6.68
C GLU A 58 -30.75 18.57 7.86
N ILE A 59 -29.45 18.26 7.91
CA ILE A 59 -28.52 18.81 8.91
C ILE A 59 -28.60 20.34 8.92
N TYR A 60 -28.64 20.96 7.74
CA TYR A 60 -28.67 22.42 7.57
C TYR A 60 -30.05 23.07 7.70
N LYS A 61 -31.14 22.30 7.85
CA LYS A 61 -32.45 22.87 8.25
C LYS A 61 -32.46 23.32 9.71
N SER A 62 -31.55 22.79 10.54
CA SER A 62 -31.48 23.11 11.96
C SER A 62 -30.88 24.51 12.18
N PRO A 63 -31.63 25.49 12.73
CA PRO A 63 -31.17 26.87 12.90
C PRO A 63 -29.94 27.01 13.82
N THR A 64 -29.71 26.03 14.70
CA THR A 64 -28.61 26.01 15.67
C THR A 64 -27.29 25.50 15.08
N LEU A 65 -27.33 24.67 14.04
CA LEU A 65 -26.12 24.10 13.40
C LEU A 65 -25.54 25.01 12.31
N ALA A 66 -26.38 25.85 11.69
CA ALA A 66 -25.98 26.78 10.63
C ALA A 66 -25.35 28.10 11.12
N GLN A 67 -25.39 28.39 12.44
CA GLN A 67 -24.91 29.66 13.01
C GLN A 67 -23.73 29.52 13.99
N ASP A 68 -23.34 28.30 14.36
CA ASP A 68 -22.24 28.09 15.31
C ASP A 68 -20.92 27.83 14.59
N THR A 69 -20.27 28.90 14.15
CA THR A 69 -19.01 28.86 13.38
C THR A 69 -17.80 28.32 14.14
N MET A 70 -17.91 27.84 15.39
CA MET A 70 -16.75 27.29 16.14
C MET A 70 -17.10 26.19 17.16
N GLY A 71 -18.25 25.51 17.03
CA GLY A 71 -18.75 24.60 18.08
C GLY A 71 -19.65 23.44 17.62
N HIS A 72 -19.56 22.99 16.36
CA HIS A 72 -20.49 22.00 15.81
C HIS A 72 -20.67 20.77 16.72
N THR A 73 -21.92 20.53 17.13
CA THR A 73 -22.34 19.23 17.66
C THR A 73 -21.95 18.17 16.62
N PRO A 74 -21.14 17.15 16.99
CA PRO A 74 -20.74 16.11 16.05
C PRO A 74 -21.97 15.49 15.40
N VAL A 75 -21.93 15.25 14.08
CA VAL A 75 -23.00 14.55 13.38
C VAL A 75 -22.56 13.12 13.11
N GLU A 76 -23.43 12.17 13.45
CA GLU A 76 -23.28 10.75 13.09
C GLU A 76 -24.32 10.38 12.05
N VAL A 77 -23.88 9.71 10.99
CA VAL A 77 -24.74 9.17 9.93
C VAL A 77 -24.57 7.66 9.89
N TYR A 78 -25.59 6.94 10.33
CA TYR A 78 -25.63 5.48 10.29
C TYR A 78 -26.09 5.04 8.90
N VAL A 79 -25.22 4.30 8.22
CA VAL A 79 -25.44 3.84 6.84
C VAL A 79 -25.84 2.38 6.86
N ASP A 80 -27.04 2.08 6.38
CA ASP A 80 -27.55 0.72 6.22
C ASP A 80 -27.73 0.41 4.73
N GLY A 81 -26.99 -0.58 4.23
CA GLY A 81 -26.95 -0.92 2.80
C GLY A 81 -25.91 -0.14 1.99
N ILE A 82 -25.86 -0.42 0.69
CA ILE A 82 -24.98 0.24 -0.27
C ILE A 82 -25.75 1.36 -0.99
N ILE A 83 -25.32 2.60 -0.76
CA ILE A 83 -25.92 3.80 -1.37
C ILE A 83 -25.34 4.03 -2.77
N ASP A 84 -26.20 4.07 -3.78
CA ASP A 84 -25.81 4.34 -5.18
C ASP A 84 -25.76 5.84 -5.45
N ILE A 85 -24.55 6.40 -5.48
CA ILE A 85 -24.29 7.83 -5.66
C ILE A 85 -24.78 8.35 -7.03
N THR A 86 -24.98 7.45 -8.00
CA THR A 86 -25.52 7.84 -9.31
C THR A 86 -27.00 8.22 -9.26
N LYS A 87 -27.68 7.94 -8.15
CA LYS A 87 -29.08 8.33 -7.90
C LYS A 87 -29.21 9.62 -7.09
N GLU A 88 -28.10 10.18 -6.62
CA GLU A 88 -28.10 11.48 -5.95
C GLU A 88 -28.71 12.56 -6.87
N PRO A 89 -29.32 13.61 -6.31
CA PRO A 89 -29.67 14.79 -7.11
C PRO A 89 -28.45 15.27 -7.88
N SER A 90 -28.67 15.75 -9.10
CA SER A 90 -27.58 16.17 -9.98
C SER A 90 -28.03 17.23 -10.97
N LYS A 91 -27.05 17.98 -11.48
CA LYS A 91 -27.23 19.04 -12.47
C LYS A 91 -25.95 19.24 -13.27
N SER A 92 -26.07 19.62 -14.54
CA SER A 92 -24.92 20.06 -15.35
C SER A 92 -24.25 21.29 -14.73
N GLY A 93 -22.92 21.35 -14.74
CA GLY A 93 -22.16 22.45 -14.12
C GLY A 93 -21.05 21.95 -13.21
N GLY A 94 -20.24 22.87 -12.68
CA GLY A 94 -19.12 22.53 -11.80
C GLY A 94 -19.53 22.43 -10.33
N TRP A 95 -18.67 21.85 -9.50
CA TRP A 95 -18.82 21.88 -8.03
C TRP A 95 -18.94 23.31 -7.47
N ARG A 96 -18.39 24.31 -8.15
CA ARG A 96 -18.50 25.73 -7.79
C ARG A 96 -19.93 26.25 -7.86
N ASP A 97 -20.83 25.57 -8.58
CA ASP A 97 -22.25 25.93 -8.59
C ASP A 97 -22.93 25.61 -7.25
N ILE A 98 -22.32 24.78 -6.40
CA ILE A 98 -22.81 24.46 -5.05
C ILE A 98 -22.46 25.56 -4.06
N ILE A 99 -21.26 26.13 -4.12
CA ILE A 99 -20.73 27.05 -3.08
C ILE A 99 -20.39 28.47 -3.61
N GLY A 100 -20.67 28.72 -4.90
CA GLY A 100 -20.40 29.97 -5.59
C GLY A 100 -18.93 30.33 -5.76
N ASN A 101 -18.67 31.52 -6.32
CA ASN A 101 -17.31 32.00 -6.60
C ASN A 101 -16.49 32.35 -5.35
N ALA A 102 -17.17 32.64 -4.22
CA ALA A 102 -16.53 32.98 -2.95
C ALA A 102 -16.11 31.75 -2.12
N GLY A 103 -16.54 30.53 -2.50
CA GLY A 103 -16.20 29.31 -1.79
C GLY A 103 -16.89 29.16 -0.44
N ASP A 104 -18.19 29.47 -0.36
CA ASP A 104 -18.97 29.36 0.89
C ASP A 104 -19.36 27.90 1.16
N TYR A 105 -18.39 27.11 1.62
CA TYR A 105 -18.58 25.71 2.01
C TYR A 105 -19.48 25.54 3.25
N ALA A 106 -19.79 26.64 3.96
CA ALA A 106 -20.50 26.56 5.22
C ALA A 106 -21.94 26.09 5.05
N THR A 107 -22.63 26.49 3.98
CA THR A 107 -24.08 26.25 3.86
C THR A 107 -24.54 25.71 2.52
N GLY A 108 -23.73 25.86 1.46
CA GLY A 108 -24.13 25.59 0.08
C GLY A 108 -25.31 26.48 -0.38
N TYR A 109 -25.46 26.64 -1.69
CA TYR A 109 -26.59 27.34 -2.29
C TYR A 109 -27.71 26.34 -2.58
N PRO A 110 -28.88 26.45 -1.93
CA PRO A 110 -29.99 25.55 -2.18
C PRO A 110 -30.45 25.59 -3.64
N GLN A 111 -30.75 24.43 -4.21
CA GLN A 111 -31.25 24.27 -5.57
C GLN A 111 -32.42 23.29 -5.60
N SER A 112 -33.42 23.58 -6.43
CA SER A 112 -34.52 22.67 -6.74
C SER A 112 -34.05 21.61 -7.73
N LEU A 113 -33.95 20.36 -7.30
CA LEU A 113 -33.41 19.23 -8.07
C LEU A 113 -34.25 17.97 -7.84
N LYS A 114 -34.21 17.03 -8.80
CA LYS A 114 -34.85 15.72 -8.65
C LYS A 114 -34.00 14.81 -7.76
N GLY A 115 -34.60 14.25 -6.72
CA GLY A 115 -33.97 13.24 -5.85
C GLY A 115 -33.95 11.84 -6.47
N PRO A 116 -33.53 10.82 -5.70
CA PRO A 116 -33.45 9.43 -6.14
C PRO A 116 -34.77 8.82 -6.66
N ASP A 117 -35.90 9.32 -6.17
CA ASP A 117 -37.26 8.91 -6.56
C ASP A 117 -37.83 9.73 -7.74
N GLY A 118 -37.05 10.67 -8.28
CA GLY A 118 -37.45 11.55 -9.38
C GLY A 118 -38.32 12.74 -8.97
N VAL A 119 -38.60 12.92 -7.68
CA VAL A 119 -39.40 14.04 -7.15
C VAL A 119 -38.48 15.24 -6.91
N GLU A 120 -38.97 16.44 -7.26
CA GLU A 120 -38.23 17.68 -7.16
C GLU A 120 -38.27 18.25 -5.73
N ARG A 121 -37.10 18.55 -5.15
CA ARG A 121 -36.93 19.09 -3.79
C ARG A 121 -35.78 20.09 -3.76
N GLU A 122 -35.74 20.89 -2.71
CA GLU A 122 -34.59 21.75 -2.44
C GLU A 122 -33.45 20.95 -1.79
N TYR A 123 -32.27 21.00 -2.39
CA TYR A 123 -31.04 20.37 -1.89
C TYR A 123 -29.92 21.41 -1.76
N ARG A 124 -29.11 21.29 -0.69
CA ARG A 124 -27.96 22.20 -0.42
C ARG A 124 -26.63 21.72 -0.99
N THR A 125 -26.55 20.43 -1.30
CA THR A 125 -25.44 19.82 -2.01
C THR A 125 -26.01 18.75 -2.93
N TRP A 126 -25.21 18.31 -3.90
CA TRP A 126 -25.61 17.34 -4.91
C TRP A 126 -24.40 16.74 -5.61
N ASN A 127 -24.63 15.73 -6.44
CA ASN A 127 -23.61 15.18 -7.33
C ASN A 127 -23.46 16.09 -8.58
N ALA A 128 -22.42 16.92 -8.58
CA ALA A 128 -22.23 17.94 -9.62
C ALA A 128 -21.86 17.34 -10.99
N ASN A 129 -21.85 18.20 -12.02
CA ASN A 129 -21.50 17.87 -13.40
C ASN A 129 -22.31 16.72 -14.00
N GLY A 130 -23.62 16.77 -13.84
CA GLY A 130 -24.52 15.75 -14.38
C GLY A 130 -24.38 14.37 -13.72
N GLY A 131 -23.79 14.30 -12.52
CA GLY A 131 -23.61 13.06 -11.78
C GLY A 131 -22.20 12.48 -11.81
N ASP A 132 -21.20 13.22 -12.29
CA ASP A 132 -19.85 12.70 -12.50
C ASP A 132 -18.84 13.07 -11.38
N MET A 133 -19.16 14.07 -10.55
CA MET A 133 -18.19 14.67 -9.61
C MET A 133 -18.23 14.11 -8.20
N GLY A 134 -19.24 13.30 -7.87
CA GLY A 134 -19.56 12.86 -6.52
C GLY A 134 -20.23 13.96 -5.69
N VAL A 135 -20.75 13.56 -4.53
CA VAL A 135 -21.41 14.50 -3.60
C VAL A 135 -20.36 15.38 -2.93
N LEU A 136 -20.58 16.70 -2.95
CA LEU A 136 -19.71 17.66 -2.25
C LEU A 136 -20.06 17.73 -0.77
N PHE A 137 -19.06 17.60 0.09
CA PHE A 137 -19.23 17.81 1.53
C PHE A 137 -19.15 19.31 1.85
N LEU A 138 -20.00 19.73 2.78
CA LEU A 138 -20.04 21.08 3.34
C LEU A 138 -19.31 21.09 4.71
N ASP A 139 -19.08 22.27 5.30
CA ASP A 139 -18.15 22.43 6.43
C ASP A 139 -18.57 21.75 7.76
N VAL A 140 -19.77 21.17 7.87
CA VAL A 140 -20.18 20.44 9.08
C VAL A 140 -19.39 19.13 9.22
N PRO A 141 -18.65 18.90 10.33
CA PRO A 141 -18.00 17.62 10.61
C PRO A 141 -19.01 16.48 10.67
N MET A 142 -18.73 15.39 9.96
CA MET A 142 -19.63 14.23 9.86
C MET A 142 -18.85 12.93 10.06
N THR A 143 -19.44 12.01 10.83
CA THR A 143 -18.96 10.63 11.01
C THR A 143 -19.96 9.68 10.37
N PHE A 144 -19.59 9.01 9.28
CA PHE A 144 -20.39 7.97 8.65
C PHE A 144 -20.01 6.61 9.22
N ILE A 145 -21.00 5.82 9.62
CA ILE A 145 -20.81 4.56 10.35
C ILE A 145 -21.64 3.47 9.66
N GLY A 146 -20.98 2.47 9.11
CA GLY A 146 -21.60 1.23 8.65
C GLY A 146 -21.59 0.16 9.72
N LYS A 147 -22.39 -0.89 9.51
CA LYS A 147 -22.32 -2.11 10.33
C LYS A 147 -21.04 -2.90 10.02
N ASP A 148 -20.78 -3.10 8.74
CA ASP A 148 -19.60 -3.78 8.21
C ASP A 148 -19.35 -3.38 6.74
N THR A 149 -18.16 -3.67 6.25
CA THR A 149 -17.73 -3.36 4.88
C THR A 149 -18.36 -4.26 3.82
N MET A 150 -19.09 -5.32 4.19
CA MET A 150 -19.75 -6.22 3.24
C MET A 150 -21.14 -5.71 2.86
N THR A 151 -21.86 -5.11 3.80
CA THR A 151 -23.25 -4.67 3.60
C THR A 151 -23.42 -3.16 3.53
N CYS A 152 -22.52 -2.37 4.12
CA CYS A 152 -22.68 -0.93 4.26
C CYS A 152 -21.64 -0.15 3.45
N GLY A 153 -22.07 0.92 2.77
CA GLY A 153 -21.15 1.72 1.98
C GLY A 153 -21.78 2.51 0.84
N PHE A 154 -20.94 2.82 -0.14
CA PHE A 154 -21.25 3.67 -1.26
C PHE A 154 -20.73 3.07 -2.55
N THR A 155 -21.51 3.21 -3.62
CA THR A 155 -21.06 2.86 -4.97
C THR A 155 -21.23 4.00 -5.96
N GLY A 156 -20.24 4.15 -6.83
CA GLY A 156 -20.33 5.01 -8.01
C GLY A 156 -20.93 4.32 -9.23
N SER A 157 -21.25 3.02 -9.13
CA SER A 157 -21.81 2.18 -10.21
C SER A 157 -21.09 2.34 -11.56
N ASP A 158 -19.77 2.53 -11.52
CA ASP A 158 -18.89 2.79 -12.68
C ASP A 158 -19.27 4.03 -13.52
N ARG A 159 -20.05 4.95 -12.94
CA ARG A 159 -20.55 6.14 -13.61
C ARG A 159 -20.16 7.44 -12.90
N SER A 160 -20.06 7.43 -11.57
CA SER A 160 -19.80 8.61 -10.75
C SER A 160 -18.59 8.44 -9.85
N ARG A 161 -17.89 9.54 -9.52
CA ARG A 161 -17.10 9.62 -8.29
C ARG A 161 -18.03 9.44 -7.08
N ILE A 162 -17.55 8.88 -5.97
CA ILE A 162 -18.38 8.76 -4.76
C ILE A 162 -18.45 10.11 -4.04
N PHE A 163 -17.31 10.62 -3.55
CA PHE A 163 -17.26 11.86 -2.78
C PHE A 163 -16.24 12.87 -3.28
N ARG A 164 -16.63 14.14 -3.21
CA ARG A 164 -15.73 15.29 -3.24
C ARG A 164 -15.69 15.91 -1.85
N ILE A 165 -14.57 15.75 -1.17
CA ILE A 165 -14.33 16.24 0.18
C ILE A 165 -13.29 17.35 0.07
N ASP A 166 -13.77 18.57 -0.18
CA ASP A 166 -12.94 19.72 -0.50
C ASP A 166 -13.19 20.79 0.57
N GLY A 167 -12.16 21.12 1.34
CA GLY A 167 -12.26 22.10 2.41
C GLY A 167 -11.92 23.53 1.96
N GLY A 168 -12.69 24.50 2.47
CA GLY A 168 -12.19 25.85 2.72
C GLY A 168 -11.28 25.85 3.96
N LEU A 169 -10.45 26.89 4.15
CA LEU A 169 -9.44 27.01 5.22
C LEU A 169 -9.97 26.94 6.69
N THR A 170 -11.23 26.53 6.93
CA THR A 170 -11.98 26.75 8.18
C THR A 170 -12.74 25.53 8.78
N GLY A 171 -12.38 24.30 8.42
CA GLY A 171 -12.17 23.26 9.46
C GLY A 171 -13.35 22.45 10.01
N GLY A 172 -13.82 21.46 9.23
CA GLY A 172 -14.46 20.25 9.76
C GLY A 172 -13.65 18.99 9.47
N LYS A 173 -13.60 18.04 10.41
CA LYS A 173 -13.00 16.71 10.20
C LYS A 173 -14.12 15.71 9.86
N HIS A 174 -13.99 15.01 8.74
CA HIS A 174 -14.90 13.92 8.40
C HIS A 174 -14.30 12.57 8.80
N THR A 175 -15.16 11.62 9.15
CA THR A 175 -14.74 10.27 9.54
C THR A 175 -15.63 9.24 8.86
N PHE A 176 -15.05 8.15 8.39
CA PHE A 176 -15.77 7.01 7.82
C PHE A 176 -15.33 5.72 8.53
N LYS A 177 -16.30 4.93 8.99
CA LYS A 177 -16.06 3.70 9.75
C LYS A 177 -16.85 2.53 9.22
N ASN A 178 -16.21 1.38 9.01
CA ASN A 178 -16.88 0.13 8.61
C ASN A 178 -17.67 0.25 7.30
N LEU A 179 -17.10 0.93 6.30
CA LEU A 179 -17.78 1.25 5.04
C LEU A 179 -16.98 0.78 3.84
N ARG A 180 -17.70 0.33 2.82
CA ARG A 180 -17.12 0.03 1.51
C ARG A 180 -17.36 1.16 0.51
N PHE A 181 -16.36 1.44 -0.31
CA PHE A 181 -16.38 2.40 -1.41
C PHE A 181 -16.05 1.64 -2.69
N THR A 182 -17.04 1.48 -3.56
CA THR A 182 -16.88 0.56 -4.70
C THR A 182 -17.34 1.11 -6.03
N ASN A 183 -16.63 0.73 -7.10
CA ASN A 183 -16.96 1.08 -8.47
C ASN A 183 -17.14 2.59 -8.67
N GLY A 184 -16.38 3.40 -7.92
CA GLY A 184 -16.26 4.83 -8.13
C GLY A 184 -15.52 5.11 -9.43
N LYS A 185 -16.01 6.06 -10.24
CA LYS A 185 -15.38 6.47 -11.48
C LYS A 185 -15.06 7.96 -11.46
N GLY A 186 -13.77 8.29 -11.35
CA GLY A 186 -13.33 9.67 -11.35
C GLY A 186 -13.38 10.29 -12.74
N ALA A 187 -14.02 11.45 -12.86
CA ALA A 187 -13.86 12.38 -13.98
C ALA A 187 -12.69 13.35 -13.70
N SER A 188 -12.59 14.47 -14.43
CA SER A 188 -11.60 15.55 -14.20
C SER A 188 -11.43 15.89 -12.69
N ASP A 189 -10.21 16.23 -12.26
CA ASP A 189 -9.81 16.39 -10.84
C ASP A 189 -9.89 15.07 -10.05
N THR A 190 -8.99 14.12 -10.33
CA THR A 190 -9.31 12.69 -10.25
C THR A 190 -9.10 12.03 -8.91
N GLY A 191 -10.01 11.13 -8.55
CA GLY A 191 -9.99 10.15 -7.47
C GLY A 191 -11.27 9.35 -7.68
N GLY A 192 -11.20 8.02 -7.85
CA GLY A 192 -12.37 7.25 -8.28
C GLY A 192 -13.48 7.17 -7.25
N ALA A 193 -13.13 6.84 -6.01
CA ALA A 193 -14.02 6.96 -4.86
C ALA A 193 -14.00 8.40 -4.34
N CYS A 194 -12.84 8.90 -3.93
CA CYS A 194 -12.73 10.13 -3.17
C CYS A 194 -11.75 11.12 -3.79
N TYR A 195 -12.19 12.35 -3.98
CA TYR A 195 -11.31 13.51 -4.13
C TYR A 195 -11.22 14.22 -2.78
N ILE A 196 -10.02 14.33 -2.21
CA ILE A 196 -9.84 14.97 -0.90
C ILE A 196 -8.84 16.12 -1.00
N ARG A 197 -9.26 17.32 -0.58
CA ARG A 197 -8.41 18.50 -0.58
C ARG A 197 -8.60 19.41 0.62
N SER A 198 -7.49 19.95 1.15
CA SER A 198 -7.48 21.04 2.16
C SER A 198 -8.31 20.78 3.42
N ILE A 199 -8.39 19.52 3.85
CA ILE A 199 -9.27 19.10 4.95
C ILE A 199 -8.67 17.90 5.71
N SER A 200 -9.22 17.60 6.89
CA SER A 200 -8.86 16.41 7.66
C SER A 200 -9.91 15.30 7.48
N VAL A 201 -9.47 14.07 7.15
CA VAL A 201 -10.37 12.91 7.01
C VAL A 201 -9.78 11.67 7.66
N ASP A 202 -10.60 10.95 8.42
CA ASP A 202 -10.25 9.65 8.97
C ASP A 202 -11.03 8.53 8.29
N PHE A 203 -10.33 7.43 7.99
CA PHE A 203 -10.91 6.18 7.54
C PHE A 203 -10.51 5.06 8.51
N GLU A 204 -11.50 4.38 9.08
CA GLU A 204 -11.29 3.28 10.03
C GLU A 204 -12.03 2.05 9.51
N ASN A 205 -11.34 0.94 9.34
CA ASN A 205 -11.95 -0.31 8.88
C ASN A 205 -12.77 -0.13 7.59
N CYS A 206 -12.21 0.56 6.60
CA CYS A 206 -12.89 0.85 5.33
C CYS A 206 -12.31 0.03 4.17
N PHE A 207 -13.15 -0.29 3.20
CA PHE A 207 -12.76 -1.10 2.04
C PHE A 207 -12.99 -0.36 0.71
N PHE A 208 -11.92 -0.11 -0.04
CA PHE A 208 -11.95 0.55 -1.34
C PHE A 208 -11.68 -0.46 -2.46
N THR A 209 -12.64 -0.69 -3.35
CA THR A 209 -12.45 -1.67 -4.42
C THR A 209 -13.17 -1.42 -5.73
N GLY A 210 -12.52 -1.74 -6.85
CA GLY A 210 -13.06 -1.54 -8.20
C GLY A 210 -13.15 -0.07 -8.60
N ASN A 211 -12.56 0.84 -7.83
CA ASN A 211 -12.59 2.27 -8.14
C ASN A 211 -11.58 2.58 -9.24
N LYS A 212 -11.95 3.44 -10.18
CA LYS A 212 -11.17 3.68 -11.38
C LYS A 212 -11.15 5.12 -11.84
N VAL A 213 -10.04 5.50 -12.46
CA VAL A 213 -9.87 6.76 -13.19
C VAL A 213 -9.44 6.41 -14.61
N LEU A 214 -10.39 6.49 -15.55
CA LEU A 214 -10.21 6.06 -16.93
C LEU A 214 -10.38 7.26 -17.88
N THR A 215 -9.32 8.03 -18.07
CA THR A 215 -9.26 9.03 -19.15
C THR A 215 -8.18 8.59 -20.14
N ARG A 216 -8.57 8.35 -21.39
CA ARG A 216 -7.62 8.01 -22.48
C ARG A 216 -6.70 9.22 -22.71
N GLY A 217 -5.43 9.10 -22.35
CA GLY A 217 -4.41 10.15 -22.49
C GLY A 217 -3.11 9.75 -21.80
N ASN A 218 -1.97 10.28 -22.25
CA ASN A 218 -0.61 9.93 -21.77
C ASN A 218 -0.21 10.64 -20.45
N ASP A 219 -1.16 11.23 -19.73
CA ASP A 219 -0.87 12.27 -18.76
C ASP A 219 -0.95 11.82 -17.30
N ASN A 220 -0.11 12.47 -16.48
CA ASN A 220 -0.16 12.50 -15.01
C ASN A 220 -1.50 13.02 -14.43
N SER A 221 -2.54 13.21 -15.26
CA SER A 221 -3.87 13.69 -14.88
C SER A 221 -4.78 12.60 -14.29
N ASN A 222 -4.44 11.32 -14.44
CA ASN A 222 -5.24 10.20 -13.96
C ASN A 222 -4.76 9.75 -12.57
N GLN A 223 -5.07 10.49 -11.52
CA GLN A 223 -4.49 10.31 -10.19
C GLN A 223 -5.45 9.55 -9.27
N GLY A 224 -4.92 8.55 -8.54
CA GLY A 224 -5.61 7.87 -7.46
C GLY A 224 -6.83 7.07 -7.90
N GLY A 225 -6.65 5.79 -8.25
CA GLY A 225 -7.78 4.96 -8.67
C GLY A 225 -8.91 4.91 -7.64
N ALA A 226 -8.58 4.79 -6.36
CA ALA A 226 -9.54 5.00 -5.27
C ALA A 226 -9.56 6.46 -4.82
N MET A 227 -8.41 7.06 -4.52
CA MET A 227 -8.35 8.33 -3.81
C MET A 227 -7.22 9.23 -4.29
N VAL A 228 -7.52 10.52 -4.44
CA VAL A 228 -6.50 11.57 -4.48
C VAL A 228 -6.53 12.41 -3.22
N ILE A 229 -5.33 12.78 -2.76
CA ILE A 229 -5.11 13.54 -1.54
C ILE A 229 -4.25 14.76 -1.89
N ILE A 230 -4.80 15.95 -1.69
CA ILE A 230 -4.16 17.23 -2.03
C ILE A 230 -4.23 18.17 -0.83
N ALA A 231 -3.10 18.54 -0.25
CA ALA A 231 -3.05 19.46 0.88
C ALA A 231 -3.97 19.10 2.07
N ALA A 232 -4.17 17.80 2.31
CA ALA A 232 -5.09 17.27 3.30
C ALA A 232 -4.35 16.48 4.39
N ASN A 233 -4.97 16.38 5.56
CA ASN A 233 -4.49 15.51 6.64
C ASN A 233 -5.34 14.25 6.68
N ILE A 234 -4.72 13.09 6.54
CA ILE A 234 -5.45 11.82 6.44
C ILE A 234 -4.92 10.85 7.49
N ASN A 235 -5.82 10.20 8.21
CA ASN A 235 -5.50 8.99 8.96
C ASN A 235 -6.30 7.82 8.38
N MET A 236 -5.62 6.75 8.02
CA MET A 236 -6.25 5.49 7.61
C MET A 236 -5.76 4.40 8.55
N ASP A 237 -6.68 3.68 9.18
CA ASP A 237 -6.36 2.53 10.01
C ASP A 237 -7.21 1.33 9.64
N ASN A 238 -6.58 0.16 9.60
CA ASN A 238 -7.21 -1.12 9.30
C ASN A 238 -8.03 -1.10 8.00
N CYS A 239 -7.55 -0.40 6.97
CA CYS A 239 -8.25 -0.25 5.70
C CYS A 239 -7.76 -1.27 4.67
N GLU A 240 -8.51 -1.39 3.58
CA GLU A 240 -8.14 -2.24 2.47
C GLU A 240 -8.40 -1.56 1.12
N PHE A 241 -7.44 -1.69 0.20
CA PHE A 241 -7.52 -1.20 -1.18
C PHE A 241 -7.28 -2.37 -2.14
N ARG A 242 -8.34 -2.83 -2.83
CA ARG A 242 -8.23 -3.92 -3.82
C ARG A 242 -8.72 -3.55 -5.21
N HIS A 243 -7.96 -3.93 -6.23
CA HIS A 243 -8.42 -3.83 -7.63
C HIS A 243 -8.88 -2.41 -7.98
N ASN A 244 -8.16 -1.40 -7.50
CA ASN A 244 -8.38 -0.02 -7.91
C ASN A 244 -7.43 0.32 -9.07
N PHE A 245 -7.89 1.20 -9.97
CA PHE A 245 -7.21 1.47 -11.23
C PHE A 245 -6.99 2.98 -11.45
N GLY A 246 -5.73 3.41 -11.52
CA GLY A 246 -5.34 4.81 -11.67
C GLY A 246 -4.02 4.96 -12.43
N GLY A 247 -3.77 6.14 -12.99
CA GLY A 247 -2.53 6.48 -13.69
C GLY A 247 -1.37 6.85 -12.76
N LEU A 248 -1.61 7.57 -11.66
CA LEU A 248 -0.62 7.79 -10.59
C LEU A 248 -1.24 7.28 -9.29
N GLY A 249 -0.72 6.20 -8.72
CA GLY A 249 -1.39 5.54 -7.61
C GLY A 249 -2.60 4.74 -8.07
N GLY A 250 -2.47 3.43 -8.23
CA GLY A 250 -3.61 2.57 -8.54
C GLY A 250 -4.65 2.61 -7.43
N ALA A 251 -4.23 2.67 -6.17
CA ALA A 251 -5.11 2.99 -5.05
C ALA A 251 -5.11 4.49 -4.71
N ILE A 252 -3.97 5.01 -4.23
CA ILE A 252 -3.87 6.35 -3.66
C ILE A 252 -2.87 7.19 -4.44
N SER A 253 -3.28 8.40 -4.82
CA SER A 253 -2.36 9.48 -5.19
C SER A 253 -2.25 10.51 -4.09
N TRP A 254 -1.02 10.81 -3.66
CA TRP A 254 -0.75 11.89 -2.72
C TRP A 254 0.10 12.99 -3.36
N GLN A 255 -0.38 14.22 -3.27
CA GLN A 255 0.21 15.38 -3.92
C GLN A 255 0.94 16.36 -3.00
N GLY A 256 1.20 15.95 -1.76
CA GLY A 256 1.76 16.82 -0.73
C GLY A 256 0.74 17.83 -0.16
N GLY A 257 1.21 18.77 0.64
CA GLY A 257 0.46 19.84 1.30
C GLY A 257 -0.12 19.51 2.68
N GLY A 258 0.19 18.36 3.28
CA GLY A 258 -0.40 17.88 4.53
C GLY A 258 0.20 16.56 5.02
N ALA A 259 -0.31 16.04 6.15
CA ALA A 259 0.18 14.80 6.76
C ALA A 259 -0.73 13.60 6.47
N VAL A 260 -0.18 12.52 5.92
CA VAL A 260 -0.89 11.27 5.64
C VAL A 260 -0.29 10.15 6.49
N ASN A 261 -1.12 9.54 7.35
CA ASN A 261 -0.77 8.39 8.16
C ASN A 261 -1.63 7.20 7.71
N ILE A 262 -0.98 6.09 7.36
CA ILE A 262 -1.64 4.85 6.92
C ILE A 262 -1.11 3.71 7.79
N THR A 263 -2.00 3.06 8.54
CA THR A 263 -1.65 1.99 9.47
C THR A 263 -2.47 0.73 9.20
N ASN A 264 -1.87 -0.44 9.44
CA ASN A 264 -2.56 -1.74 9.42
C ASN A 264 -3.36 -1.99 8.13
N THR A 265 -2.89 -1.46 6.99
CA THR A 265 -3.67 -1.38 5.75
C THR A 265 -3.10 -2.32 4.68
N LEU A 266 -4.00 -2.97 3.93
CA LEU A 266 -3.65 -3.83 2.80
C LEU A 266 -3.89 -3.12 1.46
N PHE A 267 -2.88 -3.12 0.59
CA PHE A 267 -2.96 -2.74 -0.82
C PHE A 267 -2.74 -3.98 -1.66
N TYR A 268 -3.80 -4.52 -2.25
CA TYR A 268 -3.72 -5.78 -2.98
C TYR A 268 -4.22 -5.63 -4.42
N ALA A 269 -3.41 -6.07 -5.38
CA ALA A 269 -3.79 -6.14 -6.79
C ALA A 269 -4.38 -4.84 -7.38
N ASN A 270 -3.87 -3.68 -6.95
CA ASN A 270 -4.22 -2.41 -7.57
C ASN A 270 -3.42 -2.23 -8.86
N ASN A 271 -4.07 -1.71 -9.92
CA ASN A 271 -3.57 -1.66 -11.30
C ASN A 271 -3.15 -3.01 -11.90
N ALA A 272 -3.38 -4.11 -11.19
CA ALA A 272 -3.16 -5.47 -11.63
C ALA A 272 -4.48 -6.10 -12.09
N THR A 273 -4.43 -6.88 -13.16
CA THR A 273 -5.55 -7.72 -13.62
C THR A 273 -5.08 -9.14 -13.85
N TRP A 274 -5.96 -10.11 -13.63
CA TRP A 274 -5.67 -11.48 -14.03
C TRP A 274 -5.80 -11.55 -15.55
N VAL A 275 -4.71 -11.87 -16.25
CA VAL A 275 -4.70 -12.10 -17.69
C VAL A 275 -4.57 -13.60 -17.88
N SER A 276 -5.58 -14.24 -18.49
CA SER A 276 -5.43 -15.61 -18.95
C SER A 276 -4.41 -15.61 -20.08
N ASP A 277 -3.31 -16.34 -19.93
CA ASP A 277 -2.54 -16.70 -21.11
C ASP A 277 -3.33 -17.72 -21.95
N ASP A 278 -3.01 -17.83 -23.24
CA ASP A 278 -3.59 -18.84 -24.13
C ASP A 278 -3.17 -20.29 -23.74
N ALA A 279 -2.36 -20.45 -22.69
CA ALA A 279 -1.85 -21.73 -22.18
C ALA A 279 -2.54 -22.20 -20.89
N GLY A 280 -3.57 -21.51 -20.41
CA GLY A 280 -4.35 -21.90 -19.23
C GLY A 280 -3.66 -21.62 -17.88
N GLY A 281 -2.51 -20.95 -17.87
CA GLY A 281 -1.86 -20.39 -16.70
C GLY A 281 -2.21 -18.91 -16.59
N GLY A 282 -3.15 -18.56 -15.71
CA GLY A 282 -3.39 -17.14 -15.45
C GLY A 282 -2.15 -16.43 -14.92
N ILE A 283 -1.71 -15.35 -15.57
CA ILE A 283 -0.66 -14.47 -15.06
C ILE A 283 -1.31 -13.15 -14.65
N TRP A 284 -0.91 -12.60 -13.50
CA TRP A 284 -1.26 -11.22 -13.17
C TRP A 284 -0.55 -10.28 -14.17
N GLY A 285 -1.31 -9.65 -15.04
CA GLY A 285 -0.85 -8.71 -16.05
C GLY A 285 -1.56 -7.36 -15.95
N ILE A 286 -1.18 -6.43 -16.81
CA ILE A 286 -1.83 -5.11 -16.91
C ILE A 286 -2.75 -5.16 -18.12
N PRO A 287 -4.04 -4.80 -17.99
CA PRO A 287 -5.01 -5.08 -19.04
C PRO A 287 -4.71 -4.29 -20.31
N ASP A 288 -4.82 -4.95 -21.47
CA ASP A 288 -4.66 -4.35 -22.79
C ASP A 288 -5.72 -3.26 -23.03
N GLY A 289 -5.31 -2.14 -23.65
CA GLY A 289 -6.20 -1.01 -23.98
C GLY A 289 -6.25 0.11 -22.94
N TYR A 290 -5.55 -0.03 -21.80
CA TYR A 290 -5.41 0.99 -20.76
C TYR A 290 -4.18 1.88 -21.02
N GLY A 291 -4.13 2.48 -22.23
CA GLY A 291 -2.98 3.18 -22.83
C GLY A 291 -2.45 4.46 -22.14
N ALA A 292 -2.48 4.54 -20.81
CA ALA A 292 -1.79 5.55 -20.03
C ALA A 292 -0.64 4.88 -19.26
N ALA A 293 0.49 5.58 -19.17
CA ALA A 293 1.67 5.09 -18.47
C ALA A 293 1.45 5.19 -16.95
N ASN A 294 0.86 4.17 -16.32
CA ASN A 294 0.54 4.15 -14.90
C ASN A 294 1.78 3.87 -14.02
N LYS A 295 1.79 4.51 -12.85
CA LYS A 295 2.92 4.62 -11.93
C LYS A 295 2.43 4.40 -10.50
N GLY A 296 3.14 3.58 -9.72
CA GLY A 296 2.77 3.32 -8.32
C GLY A 296 1.48 2.51 -8.24
N GLY A 297 1.54 1.18 -8.38
CA GLY A 297 0.33 0.36 -8.38
C GLY A 297 -0.50 0.50 -7.11
N ALA A 298 0.15 0.60 -5.94
CA ALA A 298 -0.51 0.95 -4.69
C ALA A 298 -0.56 2.48 -4.50
N ILE A 299 0.60 3.11 -4.30
CA ILE A 299 0.70 4.52 -3.90
C ILE A 299 1.56 5.30 -4.90
N GLY A 300 1.01 6.37 -5.44
CA GLY A 300 1.71 7.35 -6.27
C GLY A 300 1.91 8.66 -5.53
N ILE A 301 3.16 9.06 -5.31
CA ILE A 301 3.54 10.27 -4.59
C ILE A 301 4.10 11.27 -5.61
N SER A 302 3.45 12.42 -5.73
CA SER A 302 3.90 13.52 -6.59
C SER A 302 3.88 14.80 -5.77
N LEU A 303 5.03 15.22 -5.24
CA LEU A 303 5.10 16.40 -4.36
C LEU A 303 4.93 17.70 -5.15
N SER A 304 3.69 18.02 -5.52
CA SER A 304 3.31 19.23 -6.24
C SER A 304 2.96 20.40 -5.30
N ASN A 305 2.61 20.10 -4.04
CA ASN A 305 2.31 21.08 -3.01
C ASN A 305 3.43 21.13 -1.95
N GLY A 306 3.97 22.32 -1.73
CA GLY A 306 5.26 22.51 -1.05
C GLY A 306 5.21 22.86 0.43
N LYS A 307 4.22 22.44 1.23
CA LYS A 307 4.21 22.70 2.69
C LYS A 307 3.74 21.49 3.49
N ASN A 308 4.36 21.24 4.64
CA ASN A 308 3.96 20.21 5.61
C ASN A 308 3.85 18.77 5.07
N ASN A 309 4.63 18.42 4.04
CA ASN A 309 4.64 17.09 3.45
C ASN A 309 5.15 16.05 4.45
N LYS A 310 4.26 15.17 4.94
CA LYS A 310 4.63 14.03 5.78
C LYS A 310 3.81 12.81 5.36
N LEU A 311 4.48 11.72 5.02
CA LEU A 311 3.84 10.43 4.82
C LEU A 311 4.44 9.41 5.77
N HIS A 312 3.58 8.77 6.56
CA HIS A 312 3.94 7.63 7.39
C HIS A 312 3.03 6.46 7.04
N VAL A 313 3.64 5.37 6.58
CA VAL A 313 2.98 4.12 6.28
C VAL A 313 3.56 3.08 7.23
N LYS A 314 2.73 2.50 8.09
CA LYS A 314 3.18 1.58 9.14
C LYS A 314 2.36 0.29 9.18
N ASN A 315 2.99 -0.85 9.39
CA ASN A 315 2.30 -2.14 9.53
C ASN A 315 1.40 -2.42 8.30
N CYS A 316 1.87 -2.07 7.10
CA CYS A 316 1.08 -2.18 5.88
C CYS A 316 1.65 -3.24 4.94
N ARG A 317 0.76 -3.82 4.12
CA ARG A 317 1.12 -4.82 3.10
C ARG A 317 0.77 -4.31 1.72
N MET A 318 1.72 -4.39 0.80
CA MET A 318 1.57 -3.98 -0.61
C MET A 318 1.92 -5.17 -1.49
N VAL A 319 0.88 -5.86 -1.98
CA VAL A 319 1.02 -7.18 -2.59
C VAL A 319 0.37 -7.21 -3.96
N HIS A 320 1.05 -7.80 -4.95
CA HIS A 320 0.52 -7.98 -6.31
C HIS A 320 0.09 -6.69 -7.03
N ASN A 321 0.61 -5.53 -6.65
CA ASN A 321 0.26 -4.28 -7.34
C ASN A 321 1.07 -4.14 -8.63
N GLY A 322 0.44 -3.54 -9.65
CA GLY A 322 1.00 -3.43 -10.98
C GLY A 322 1.24 -1.98 -11.44
N ALA A 323 2.27 -1.76 -12.23
CA ALA A 323 2.48 -0.52 -12.98
C ALA A 323 3.08 -0.84 -14.36
N ASN A 324 2.57 -0.20 -15.42
CA ASN A 324 3.02 -0.33 -16.79
C ASN A 324 4.08 0.71 -17.15
N ASN A 325 4.53 1.47 -16.15
CA ASN A 325 5.63 2.40 -16.29
C ASN A 325 6.65 2.18 -15.18
N SER A 326 6.33 2.44 -13.91
CA SER A 326 7.35 2.44 -12.84
C SER A 326 6.73 2.29 -11.46
N GLY A 327 7.47 1.70 -10.52
CA GLY A 327 7.05 1.57 -9.13
C GLY A 327 5.86 0.62 -9.02
N GLY A 328 6.07 -0.68 -9.09
CA GLY A 328 4.97 -1.65 -9.09
C GLY A 328 4.07 -1.48 -7.87
N ALA A 329 4.64 -1.20 -6.70
CA ALA A 329 3.88 -0.75 -5.52
C ALA A 329 3.89 0.77 -5.39
N ILE A 330 5.09 1.38 -5.30
CA ILE A 330 5.26 2.78 -4.90
C ILE A 330 6.01 3.53 -5.98
N TYR A 331 5.45 4.68 -6.37
CA TYR A 331 6.13 5.65 -7.21
C TYR A 331 6.29 6.97 -6.47
N PHE A 332 7.45 7.59 -6.59
CA PHE A 332 7.77 8.88 -6.01
C PHE A 332 8.36 9.82 -7.05
N GLU A 333 7.81 11.04 -7.15
CA GLU A 333 8.39 12.15 -7.91
C GLU A 333 8.24 13.50 -7.22
N GLU A 334 9.19 14.38 -7.51
CA GLU A 334 9.18 15.80 -7.12
C GLU A 334 8.68 16.63 -8.31
N THR A 335 7.53 17.30 -8.21
CA THR A 335 6.90 18.00 -9.37
C THR A 335 6.52 19.46 -9.12
N GLY A 336 6.47 19.94 -7.87
CA GLY A 336 5.98 21.29 -7.54
C GLY A 336 6.97 22.19 -6.81
N ALA A 337 6.53 23.40 -6.45
CA ALA A 337 7.37 24.48 -5.92
C ALA A 337 8.06 24.14 -4.59
N ALA A 338 9.31 24.61 -4.42
CA ALA A 338 10.19 24.40 -3.27
C ALA A 338 9.51 24.45 -1.89
N ASN A 339 9.82 23.49 -1.01
CA ASN A 339 9.33 23.44 0.37
C ASN A 339 10.08 24.40 1.32
N ASN A 340 10.55 25.56 0.84
CA ASN A 340 11.30 26.56 1.63
C ASN A 340 12.41 26.00 2.55
N GLY A 341 12.98 24.83 2.21
CA GLY A 341 13.99 24.15 3.01
C GLY A 341 13.49 23.27 4.17
N ALA A 342 12.17 23.08 4.33
CA ALA A 342 11.63 22.15 5.31
C ALA A 342 11.84 20.68 4.88
N GLU A 343 12.19 19.86 5.87
CA GLU A 343 12.33 18.42 5.70
C GLU A 343 10.99 17.75 5.37
N THR A 344 11.00 16.85 4.39
CA THR A 344 9.86 16.07 3.94
C THR A 344 10.12 14.59 4.25
N PRO A 345 9.67 14.09 5.40
CA PRO A 345 9.79 12.67 5.73
C PRO A 345 8.74 11.86 4.98
N ILE A 346 9.22 10.82 4.29
CA ILE A 346 8.41 9.76 3.69
C ILE A 346 8.90 8.46 4.33
N THR A 347 8.10 7.87 5.21
CA THR A 347 8.52 6.74 6.03
C THR A 347 7.60 5.56 5.81
N PHE A 348 8.19 4.42 5.45
CA PHE A 348 7.57 3.10 5.48
C PHE A 348 8.22 2.31 6.62
N GLU A 349 7.42 1.93 7.60
CA GLU A 349 7.84 1.26 8.81
C GLU A 349 7.11 -0.07 8.96
N ASN A 350 7.84 -1.15 9.21
CA ASN A 350 7.23 -2.46 9.42
C ASN A 350 6.26 -2.86 8.29
N CYS A 351 6.69 -2.73 7.04
CA CYS A 351 5.85 -3.03 5.88
C CYS A 351 6.34 -4.28 5.14
N VAL A 352 5.43 -4.89 4.39
CA VAL A 352 5.77 -5.88 3.35
C VAL A 352 5.42 -5.33 1.99
N ILE A 353 6.39 -5.37 1.07
CA ILE A 353 6.21 -4.99 -0.33
C ILE A 353 6.60 -6.20 -1.17
N ALA A 354 5.59 -6.97 -1.57
CA ALA A 354 5.79 -8.30 -2.15
C ALA A 354 5.12 -8.48 -3.51
N ASP A 355 5.81 -9.14 -4.43
CA ASP A 355 5.28 -9.56 -5.73
C ASP A 355 4.57 -8.44 -6.52
N ASN A 356 5.12 -7.25 -6.46
CA ASN A 356 4.64 -6.14 -7.27
C ASN A 356 5.43 -6.09 -8.59
N PHE A 357 4.79 -5.61 -9.65
CA PHE A 357 5.37 -5.67 -10.99
C PHE A 357 5.37 -4.31 -11.69
N ALA A 358 6.51 -3.97 -12.31
CA ALA A 358 6.70 -2.81 -13.16
C ALA A 358 7.04 -3.25 -14.59
N MET A 359 6.07 -3.19 -15.52
CA MET A 359 6.17 -3.76 -16.88
C MET A 359 5.71 -2.78 -17.96
N SER A 360 6.63 -2.17 -18.71
CA SER A 360 6.25 -1.35 -19.86
C SER A 360 5.40 -2.10 -20.89
N SER A 361 4.24 -1.55 -21.22
CA SER A 361 3.51 -1.97 -22.42
C SER A 361 4.36 -1.63 -23.64
N TRP A 362 4.77 -2.65 -24.39
CA TRP A 362 5.61 -2.56 -25.59
C TRP A 362 5.17 -1.39 -26.50
N ASN A 363 5.97 -0.32 -26.59
CA ASN A 363 5.63 0.84 -27.44
C ASN A 363 6.16 0.71 -28.88
N GLY A 364 6.46 -0.50 -29.36
CA GLY A 364 6.76 -0.74 -30.77
C GLY A 364 8.05 -0.13 -31.32
N ASN A 365 8.77 0.68 -30.55
CA ASN A 365 9.82 1.56 -31.10
C ASN A 365 11.25 1.19 -30.70
N GLY A 366 11.46 -0.03 -30.17
CA GLY A 366 12.79 -0.67 -30.05
C GLY A 366 13.86 0.08 -29.25
N ASN A 367 13.53 1.16 -28.56
CA ASN A 367 14.49 1.94 -27.80
C ASN A 367 14.46 1.48 -26.34
N ALA A 368 15.46 0.69 -25.96
CA ALA A 368 15.56 -0.01 -24.68
C ALA A 368 15.62 0.90 -23.44
N ASP A 369 15.70 2.23 -23.59
CA ASP A 369 15.52 3.17 -22.47
C ASP A 369 14.05 3.42 -22.07
N ALA A 370 13.08 2.77 -22.72
CA ALA A 370 11.65 2.96 -22.45
C ALA A 370 11.04 2.05 -21.36
N GLY A 371 11.81 1.10 -20.80
CA GLY A 371 11.42 0.27 -19.65
C GLY A 371 11.83 0.91 -18.33
N LYS A 372 10.96 1.72 -17.71
CA LYS A 372 11.26 2.23 -16.36
C LYS A 372 11.05 1.09 -15.34
N GLY A 373 11.94 0.96 -14.36
CA GLY A 373 11.99 -0.16 -13.39
C GLY A 373 11.95 0.33 -11.94
N GLY A 374 12.07 -0.54 -10.95
CA GLY A 374 11.63 -0.28 -9.57
C GLY A 374 10.39 -1.13 -9.26
N GLY A 375 10.52 -2.46 -9.32
CA GLY A 375 9.38 -3.39 -9.24
C GLY A 375 8.58 -3.22 -7.96
N ALA A 376 9.25 -2.94 -6.83
CA ALA A 376 8.59 -2.41 -5.63
C ALA A 376 8.49 -0.88 -5.68
N ILE A 377 9.64 -0.20 -5.69
CA ILE A 377 9.74 1.25 -5.46
C ILE A 377 10.51 1.92 -6.60
N TYR A 378 9.94 2.98 -7.15
CA TYR A 378 10.65 3.88 -8.05
C TYR A 378 10.68 5.31 -7.51
N MET A 379 11.87 5.92 -7.52
CA MET A 379 12.08 7.31 -7.11
C MET A 379 12.64 8.13 -8.27
N HIS A 380 11.98 9.24 -8.58
CA HIS A 380 12.34 10.15 -9.65
C HIS A 380 12.59 11.57 -9.14
N ASN A 381 13.87 11.91 -8.99
CA ASN A 381 14.31 13.17 -8.39
C ASN A 381 14.75 14.21 -9.46
N ALA A 382 14.08 14.22 -10.62
CA ALA A 382 14.45 15.07 -11.75
C ALA A 382 13.79 16.45 -11.69
N VAL A 383 14.43 17.42 -11.04
CA VAL A 383 14.04 18.83 -11.19
C VAL A 383 15.29 19.74 -11.28
N PRO A 384 15.64 20.22 -12.49
CA PRO A 384 16.90 20.96 -12.71
C PRO A 384 17.07 22.28 -11.95
N ASN A 385 16.01 22.89 -11.43
CA ASN A 385 16.05 24.30 -10.97
C ASN A 385 15.35 24.58 -9.63
N MET A 386 14.94 23.57 -8.86
CA MET A 386 14.28 23.81 -7.56
C MET A 386 15.25 23.62 -6.40
N GLN A 387 15.70 24.73 -5.82
CA GLN A 387 16.36 24.74 -4.51
C GLN A 387 15.29 24.63 -3.41
N GLY A 388 15.48 23.77 -2.41
CA GLY A 388 14.65 23.78 -1.18
C GLY A 388 13.75 22.57 -0.93
N PHE A 389 13.90 21.44 -1.65
CA PHE A 389 13.35 20.14 -1.22
C PHE A 389 14.40 19.32 -0.50
N PHE A 390 14.04 18.83 0.69
CA PHE A 390 14.85 17.97 1.54
C PHE A 390 14.06 16.71 1.85
N VAL A 391 14.11 15.73 0.95
CA VAL A 391 13.32 14.50 1.09
C VAL A 391 14.14 13.47 1.84
N LYS A 392 13.56 12.94 2.92
CA LYS A 392 14.09 11.75 3.60
C LYS A 392 13.15 10.58 3.35
N PHE A 393 13.58 9.68 2.48
CA PHE A 393 12.85 8.45 2.20
C PHE A 393 13.38 7.35 3.12
N ASN A 394 12.55 6.89 4.05
CA ASN A 394 12.92 5.95 5.08
C ASN A 394 12.19 4.63 4.88
N LEU A 395 12.94 3.55 4.77
CA LEU A 395 12.49 2.18 4.93
C LEU A 395 13.04 1.70 6.26
N VAL A 396 12.15 1.36 7.19
CA VAL A 396 12.51 0.90 8.53
C VAL A 396 11.82 -0.42 8.78
N ASN A 397 12.58 -1.44 9.16
CA ASN A 397 12.03 -2.75 9.47
C ASN A 397 11.11 -3.32 8.38
N THR A 398 11.45 -3.11 7.11
CA THR A 398 10.57 -3.45 5.97
C THR A 398 11.13 -4.62 5.18
N THR A 399 10.25 -5.52 4.75
CA THR A 399 10.57 -6.68 3.89
C THR A 399 10.15 -6.39 2.45
N ILE A 400 11.07 -6.53 1.50
CA ILE A 400 10.81 -6.34 0.06
C ILE A 400 11.24 -7.58 -0.69
N LEU A 401 10.28 -8.32 -1.27
CA LEU A 401 10.56 -9.61 -1.89
C LEU A 401 9.72 -9.93 -3.11
N TYR A 402 10.27 -10.74 -4.02
CA TYR A 402 9.57 -11.24 -5.21
C TYR A 402 9.07 -10.17 -6.18
N ASN A 403 9.50 -8.92 -6.05
CA ASN A 403 9.04 -7.87 -6.97
C ASN A 403 9.77 -7.98 -8.30
N TYR A 404 9.06 -7.70 -9.38
CA TYR A 404 9.55 -7.80 -10.74
C TYR A 404 9.60 -6.43 -11.44
N ALA A 405 10.72 -6.13 -12.09
CA ALA A 405 10.82 -5.01 -13.02
C ALA A 405 11.30 -5.50 -14.39
N GLN A 406 10.64 -5.04 -15.44
CA GLN A 406 11.17 -5.18 -16.80
C GLN A 406 12.39 -4.24 -17.02
N GLY A 407 12.45 -3.14 -16.27
CA GLY A 407 13.64 -2.28 -16.20
C GLY A 407 14.61 -2.72 -15.10
N ALA A 408 15.49 -1.81 -14.69
CA ALA A 408 16.39 -2.04 -13.56
C ALA A 408 15.70 -1.85 -12.19
N GLY A 409 16.31 -2.37 -11.13
CA GLY A 409 15.81 -2.29 -9.76
C GLY A 409 14.53 -3.09 -9.59
N GLY A 410 14.62 -4.43 -9.63
CA GLY A 410 13.50 -5.30 -9.26
C GLY A 410 12.87 -4.91 -7.92
N ALA A 411 13.69 -4.58 -6.92
CA ALA A 411 13.19 -3.95 -5.69
C ALA A 411 13.10 -2.43 -5.83
N ILE A 412 14.23 -1.73 -5.86
CA ILE A 412 14.29 -0.27 -5.77
C ILE A 412 15.10 0.31 -6.92
N LEU A 413 14.53 1.29 -7.62
CA LEU A 413 15.26 2.13 -8.57
C LEU A 413 15.12 3.61 -8.21
N CYS A 414 16.26 4.27 -7.96
CA CYS A 414 16.33 5.72 -7.75
C CYS A 414 17.03 6.38 -8.94
N LYS A 415 16.38 7.38 -9.55
CA LYS A 415 16.97 8.21 -10.61
C LYS A 415 17.11 9.66 -10.19
N TYR A 416 18.18 10.29 -10.67
CA TYR A 416 18.50 11.71 -10.53
C TYR A 416 18.74 12.14 -9.07
N GLY A 417 19.46 11.34 -8.30
CA GLY A 417 19.78 11.63 -6.89
C GLY A 417 20.32 13.05 -6.67
N ARG A 418 19.89 13.70 -5.57
CA ARG A 418 20.26 15.08 -5.18
C ARG A 418 20.84 15.09 -3.78
N SER A 419 21.82 15.96 -3.51
CA SER A 419 22.54 16.03 -2.22
C SER A 419 21.70 16.50 -1.05
N THR A 420 20.52 17.08 -1.30
CA THR A 420 19.55 17.46 -0.26
C THR A 420 18.63 16.30 0.14
N ASN A 421 18.68 15.18 -0.58
CA ASN A 421 17.82 14.02 -0.35
C ASN A 421 18.60 12.88 0.33
N GLU A 422 17.90 12.10 1.15
CA GLU A 422 18.41 10.91 1.81
C GLU A 422 17.55 9.68 1.48
N LEU A 423 18.19 8.56 1.12
CA LEU A 423 17.60 7.23 1.11
C LEU A 423 18.13 6.46 2.32
N ASN A 424 17.24 6.12 3.26
CA ASN A 424 17.56 5.41 4.49
C ASN A 424 16.91 4.03 4.47
N ILE A 425 17.72 2.98 4.52
CA ILE A 425 17.32 1.58 4.57
C ILE A 425 17.85 1.01 5.89
N ILE A 426 16.95 0.84 6.85
CA ILE A 426 17.31 0.55 8.23
C ILE A 426 16.61 -0.73 8.64
N ASN A 427 17.41 -1.74 8.97
CA ASN A 427 16.90 -3.04 9.40
C ASN A 427 15.91 -3.67 8.41
N CYS A 428 16.20 -3.61 7.11
CA CYS A 428 15.31 -4.14 6.07
C CYS A 428 15.84 -5.46 5.51
N THR A 429 14.94 -6.27 4.93
CA THR A 429 15.31 -7.47 4.16
C THR A 429 14.83 -7.32 2.73
N ILE A 430 15.76 -7.38 1.77
CA ILE A 430 15.49 -7.19 0.34
C ILE A 430 16.06 -8.39 -0.42
N THR A 431 15.19 -9.27 -0.91
CA THR A 431 15.60 -10.56 -1.47
C THR A 431 14.63 -11.08 -2.52
N GLU A 432 15.06 -11.97 -3.41
CA GLU A 432 14.24 -12.58 -4.47
C GLU A 432 13.56 -11.59 -5.42
N ASN A 433 14.03 -10.34 -5.47
CA ASN A 433 13.52 -9.39 -6.44
C ASN A 433 14.23 -9.60 -7.79
N MET A 434 13.51 -9.32 -8.87
CA MET A 434 13.93 -9.68 -10.22
C MET A 434 13.92 -8.47 -11.16
N SER A 435 14.95 -8.36 -12.01
CA SER A 435 14.96 -7.46 -13.17
C SER A 435 15.14 -8.24 -14.47
N GLY A 436 14.49 -7.86 -15.57
CA GLY A 436 14.58 -8.58 -16.84
C GLY A 436 14.41 -7.71 -18.09
N ALA A 437 15.44 -7.64 -18.94
CA ALA A 437 15.37 -6.93 -20.23
C ALA A 437 14.81 -7.84 -21.34
N LEU A 438 13.79 -7.39 -22.08
CA LEU A 438 13.19 -8.18 -23.18
C LEU A 438 14.17 -8.48 -24.34
N ASP A 439 15.16 -7.62 -24.60
CA ASP A 439 15.98 -7.67 -25.83
C ASP A 439 17.48 -7.88 -25.60
N GLY A 440 17.88 -8.52 -24.49
CA GLY A 440 19.27 -8.97 -24.30
C GLY A 440 20.28 -7.89 -23.89
N ASN A 441 19.87 -6.63 -23.71
CA ASN A 441 20.65 -5.63 -22.99
C ASN A 441 20.40 -5.78 -21.48
N GLY A 442 21.09 -6.73 -20.85
CA GLY A 442 20.92 -7.06 -19.43
C GLY A 442 21.09 -5.83 -18.52
N TYR A 443 20.06 -5.52 -17.74
CA TYR A 443 20.19 -4.63 -16.59
C TYR A 443 20.64 -5.47 -15.39
N ASN A 444 21.89 -5.31 -14.96
CA ASN A 444 22.57 -6.16 -13.98
C ASN A 444 22.15 -5.96 -12.51
N ASP A 445 21.04 -5.26 -12.23
CA ASP A 445 20.79 -4.69 -10.90
C ASP A 445 19.33 -4.88 -10.46
N ALA A 446 19.02 -6.02 -9.83
CA ALA A 446 17.68 -6.45 -9.46
C ALA A 446 17.26 -6.07 -8.03
N GLY A 447 18.19 -5.93 -7.10
CA GLY A 447 17.90 -5.45 -5.74
C GLY A 447 17.71 -3.94 -5.74
N ILE A 448 18.80 -3.20 -5.51
CA ILE A 448 18.81 -1.74 -5.47
C ILE A 448 19.66 -1.18 -6.60
N ARG A 449 19.13 -0.20 -7.32
CA ARG A 449 19.91 0.63 -8.24
C ARG A 449 19.71 2.11 -7.97
N THR A 450 20.81 2.86 -7.87
CA THR A 450 20.76 4.34 -7.83
C THR A 450 21.53 4.96 -8.98
N LEU A 451 20.95 5.96 -9.62
CA LEU A 451 21.52 6.77 -10.70
C LEU A 451 21.61 8.23 -10.23
N ASP A 452 22.79 8.67 -9.79
CA ASP A 452 22.99 10.02 -9.24
C ASP A 452 23.22 11.12 -10.31
N ALA A 453 23.33 10.77 -11.60
CA ALA A 453 23.49 11.76 -12.68
C ALA A 453 23.02 11.22 -14.04
N ASP A 454 22.58 12.13 -14.90
CA ASP A 454 22.39 11.95 -16.34
C ASP A 454 22.89 13.24 -17.03
N GLY A 455 24.05 13.18 -17.69
CA GLY A 455 24.66 14.34 -18.38
C GLY A 455 25.38 15.38 -17.50
N ASP A 456 25.57 16.59 -18.08
CA ASP A 456 26.40 17.72 -17.59
C ASP A 456 25.91 18.41 -16.28
N LEU A 457 24.90 17.87 -15.61
CA LEU A 457 24.47 18.40 -14.30
C LEU A 457 25.49 17.96 -13.24
N SER A 458 26.23 18.94 -12.72
CA SER A 458 27.21 18.82 -11.63
C SER A 458 26.76 17.85 -10.52
N PRO A 459 27.65 16.98 -10.00
CA PRO A 459 27.30 15.94 -9.03
C PRO A 459 26.72 16.56 -7.75
N GLN A 460 25.47 16.24 -7.46
CA GLN A 460 24.88 16.42 -6.14
C GLN A 460 24.42 15.04 -5.69
N ALA A 461 25.35 14.16 -5.31
CA ALA A 461 25.01 12.79 -4.99
C ALA A 461 24.08 12.70 -3.76
N MET A 462 22.99 11.92 -3.87
CA MET A 462 22.07 11.65 -2.78
C MET A 462 22.78 10.86 -1.67
N LYS A 463 22.46 11.17 -0.41
CA LYS A 463 22.98 10.39 0.72
C LYS A 463 22.24 9.06 0.80
N LYS A 464 22.99 7.95 0.90
CA LYS A 464 22.44 6.61 1.14
C LYS A 464 22.91 6.11 2.49
N ARG A 465 21.99 5.57 3.27
CA ARG A 465 22.25 4.93 4.55
C ARG A 465 21.68 3.53 4.52
N ILE A 466 22.52 2.52 4.73
CA ILE A 466 22.08 1.12 4.85
C ILE A 466 22.65 0.52 6.12
N TRP A 467 21.78 0.29 7.10
CA TRP A 467 22.16 -0.19 8.43
C TRP A 467 21.42 -1.46 8.80
N ASN A 468 22.10 -2.39 9.47
CA ASN A 468 21.51 -3.63 10.00
C ASN A 468 20.62 -4.38 8.99
N SER A 469 20.91 -4.32 7.69
CA SER A 469 20.00 -4.82 6.64
C SER A 469 20.57 -6.04 5.91
N ILE A 470 19.69 -6.84 5.31
CA ILE A 470 20.05 -7.96 4.42
C ILE A 470 19.58 -7.64 3.01
N ILE A 471 20.50 -7.62 2.06
CA ILE A 471 20.25 -7.41 0.63
C ILE A 471 21.04 -8.46 -0.14
N GLU A 472 20.40 -9.59 -0.42
CA GLU A 472 21.02 -10.71 -1.14
C GLU A 472 19.98 -11.48 -1.96
N ASN A 473 20.46 -12.29 -2.89
CA ASN A 473 19.64 -13.19 -3.69
C ASN A 473 18.60 -12.45 -4.56
N ASN A 474 18.99 -11.31 -5.13
CA ASN A 474 18.20 -10.60 -6.14
C ASN A 474 18.78 -10.87 -7.54
N HIS A 475 17.90 -11.13 -8.51
CA HIS A 475 18.26 -11.76 -9.78
C HIS A 475 18.06 -10.86 -10.97
N ALA A 476 19.13 -10.58 -11.71
CA ALA A 476 19.03 -10.00 -13.04
C ALA A 476 18.95 -11.15 -14.07
N SER A 477 17.84 -11.22 -14.82
CA SER A 477 17.61 -12.25 -15.85
C SER A 477 17.81 -11.70 -17.27
N ILE A 478 18.31 -12.55 -18.16
CA ILE A 478 18.16 -12.43 -19.61
C ILE A 478 17.13 -13.51 -20.01
N PRO A 479 15.96 -13.17 -20.59
CA PRO A 479 14.90 -14.14 -20.91
C PRO A 479 15.35 -15.34 -21.77
N LYS A 480 16.41 -15.19 -22.56
CA LYS A 480 17.00 -16.29 -23.36
C LYS A 480 17.68 -17.38 -22.52
N GLN A 481 18.18 -17.04 -21.32
CA GLN A 481 18.97 -17.94 -20.48
C GLN A 481 18.13 -18.88 -19.59
N LEU A 482 16.83 -18.59 -19.43
CA LEU A 482 15.90 -19.51 -18.75
C LEU A 482 15.58 -20.75 -19.61
N ASN A 483 15.69 -20.64 -20.95
CA ASN A 483 15.32 -21.70 -21.89
C ASN A 483 16.49 -22.55 -22.40
N ASP A 484 17.74 -22.19 -22.12
CA ASP A 484 18.94 -22.88 -22.63
C ASP A 484 19.73 -23.62 -21.53
N GLY A 485 19.17 -23.73 -20.31
CA GLY A 485 19.73 -24.53 -19.23
C GLY A 485 21.06 -23.99 -18.67
N ARG A 486 21.39 -22.71 -18.92
CA ARG A 486 22.56 -22.05 -18.33
C ARG A 486 22.15 -21.22 -17.12
N PRO A 487 22.49 -21.65 -15.88
CA PRO A 487 22.12 -20.95 -14.66
C PRO A 487 23.09 -19.79 -14.35
N ASP A 488 23.52 -19.04 -15.37
CA ASP A 488 24.33 -17.84 -15.16
C ASP A 488 23.42 -16.69 -14.71
N LEU A 489 22.70 -16.89 -13.59
CA LEU A 489 21.95 -15.84 -12.90
C LEU A 489 22.96 -14.80 -12.44
N TYR A 490 22.93 -13.62 -13.05
CA TYR A 490 23.77 -12.52 -12.61
C TYR A 490 23.16 -11.93 -11.34
N TYR A 491 23.68 -12.31 -10.18
CA TYR A 491 23.34 -11.65 -8.93
C TYR A 491 23.57 -10.14 -9.06
N GLY A 492 22.53 -9.37 -8.73
CA GLY A 492 22.47 -7.93 -8.92
C GLY A 492 21.89 -7.23 -7.69
N ASP A 493 22.45 -7.49 -6.51
CA ASP A 493 21.85 -7.05 -5.25
C ASP A 493 21.91 -5.54 -5.05
N VAL A 494 23.06 -4.92 -5.33
CA VAL A 494 23.22 -3.47 -5.19
C VAL A 494 24.09 -2.88 -6.30
N ASN A 495 23.61 -1.80 -6.91
CA ASN A 495 24.35 -0.99 -7.87
C ASN A 495 24.23 0.49 -7.55
N PHE A 496 25.38 1.12 -7.34
CA PHE A 496 25.48 2.56 -7.19
C PHE A 496 26.20 3.16 -8.39
N GLN A 497 25.44 3.81 -9.27
CA GLN A 497 25.95 4.44 -10.49
C GLN A 497 25.97 5.96 -10.37
N ASN A 498 27.12 6.56 -10.70
CA ASN A 498 27.34 8.00 -10.73
C ASN A 498 28.34 8.33 -11.86
N SER A 499 28.22 9.51 -12.47
CA SER A 499 29.16 10.02 -13.48
C SER A 499 30.54 10.34 -12.89
N LYS A 500 30.66 10.51 -11.57
CA LYS A 500 31.94 10.66 -10.84
C LYS A 500 31.98 9.72 -9.63
N ASN A 501 32.55 8.53 -9.83
CA ASN A 501 32.63 7.45 -8.83
C ASN A 501 33.12 7.87 -7.42
N LYS A 502 33.98 8.89 -7.31
CA LYS A 502 34.52 9.37 -6.01
C LYS A 502 33.45 9.91 -5.05
N ASP A 503 32.38 10.51 -5.55
CA ASP A 503 31.35 11.13 -4.70
C ASP A 503 30.35 10.11 -4.14
N VAL A 504 30.34 8.87 -4.65
CA VAL A 504 29.41 7.81 -4.21
C VAL A 504 29.77 7.32 -2.81
N VAL A 505 31.04 7.03 -2.56
CA VAL A 505 31.51 6.49 -1.27
C VAL A 505 31.37 7.52 -0.15
N THR A 506 31.64 8.80 -0.43
CA THR A 506 31.50 9.87 0.56
C THR A 506 30.05 10.07 1.02
N ASN A 507 29.07 9.76 0.18
CA ASN A 507 27.65 9.90 0.48
C ASN A 507 26.97 8.57 0.85
N LEU A 508 27.75 7.53 1.12
CA LEU A 508 27.28 6.19 1.44
C LEU A 508 27.69 5.81 2.86
N ASP A 509 26.70 5.55 3.72
CA ASP A 509 26.86 5.10 5.10
C ASP A 509 26.37 3.65 5.24
N LEU A 510 27.28 2.69 5.07
CA LEU A 510 27.01 1.25 5.19
C LEU A 510 27.52 0.73 6.53
N ARG A 511 26.64 0.14 7.34
CA ARG A 511 27.03 -0.45 8.63
C ARG A 511 26.28 -1.73 8.92
N ARG A 512 27.00 -2.74 9.42
CA ARG A 512 26.42 -3.96 10.01
C ARG A 512 25.38 -4.63 9.11
N SER A 513 25.61 -4.60 7.81
CA SER A 513 24.67 -5.14 6.82
C SER A 513 25.26 -6.32 6.07
N TRP A 514 24.38 -7.20 5.58
CA TRP A 514 24.71 -8.29 4.69
C TRP A 514 24.30 -7.90 3.29
N LEU A 515 25.30 -7.79 2.44
CA LEU A 515 25.16 -7.29 1.10
C LEU A 515 25.82 -8.33 0.21
N GLY A 516 25.02 -8.95 -0.65
CA GLY A 516 25.51 -9.86 -1.67
C GLY A 516 26.40 -9.13 -2.67
N ARG A 517 26.07 -9.22 -3.96
CA ARG A 517 26.90 -8.58 -4.99
C ARG A 517 26.64 -7.07 -5.05
N ILE A 518 27.69 -6.28 -4.76
CA ILE A 518 27.67 -4.82 -4.91
C ILE A 518 28.55 -4.40 -6.08
N SER A 519 28.10 -3.43 -6.87
CA SER A 519 28.86 -2.80 -7.95
C SER A 519 28.83 -1.27 -7.88
N PHE A 520 29.93 -0.65 -8.32
CA PHE A 520 30.10 0.80 -8.47
C PHE A 520 30.55 1.12 -9.91
N GLY A 521 29.89 2.04 -10.60
CA GLY A 521 30.32 2.53 -11.92
C GLY A 521 29.31 2.38 -13.06
N GLY A 522 29.63 2.98 -14.22
CA GLY A 522 28.76 3.10 -15.40
C GLY A 522 28.44 1.79 -16.13
N GLN A 523 27.50 1.88 -17.08
CA GLN A 523 27.03 0.78 -17.94
C GLN A 523 28.21 -0.10 -18.39
N TYR A 524 28.15 -1.41 -18.07
CA TYR A 524 29.15 -2.43 -18.40
C TYR A 524 30.44 -2.48 -17.56
N ALA A 525 30.34 -2.53 -16.23
CA ALA A 525 31.34 -3.27 -15.45
C ALA A 525 31.14 -4.78 -15.69
N LEU A 526 31.64 -5.27 -16.83
CA LEU A 526 31.82 -6.69 -17.10
C LEU A 526 32.65 -7.31 -15.98
N VAL A 527 32.22 -8.51 -15.59
CA VAL A 527 32.91 -9.48 -14.73
C VAL A 527 34.43 -9.29 -14.78
N GLY A 528 35.03 -8.97 -13.64
CA GLY A 528 36.48 -9.09 -13.44
C GLY A 528 37.33 -7.82 -13.56
N THR A 529 36.79 -6.67 -13.97
CA THR A 529 37.49 -5.38 -13.73
C THR A 529 36.93 -4.76 -12.46
N SER A 530 37.75 -4.76 -11.43
CA SER A 530 37.38 -4.69 -10.03
C SER A 530 36.56 -3.47 -9.64
N ALA A 531 35.69 -3.69 -8.64
CA ALA A 531 35.16 -2.65 -7.77
C ALA A 531 36.26 -1.70 -7.23
N ASP A 532 37.53 -2.11 -7.27
CA ASP A 532 38.70 -1.33 -6.84
C ASP A 532 38.99 -0.10 -7.71
N ALA A 533 38.51 -0.02 -8.96
CA ALA A 533 38.82 1.12 -9.84
C ALA A 533 37.96 2.38 -9.55
N ALA A 534 36.92 2.25 -8.73
CA ALA A 534 35.94 3.30 -8.43
C ALA A 534 35.87 3.69 -6.96
N ILE A 535 36.49 2.91 -6.07
CA ILE A 535 36.42 3.13 -4.62
C ILE A 535 37.51 4.12 -4.21
N ALA A 536 37.19 4.82 -3.13
CA ALA A 536 38.09 5.59 -2.32
C ALA A 536 39.28 4.71 -1.83
N THR A 537 40.20 5.25 -1.03
CA THR A 537 41.48 4.59 -0.68
C THR A 537 41.32 3.12 -0.23
N GLU A 538 42.36 2.29 -0.37
CA GLU A 538 42.35 0.89 0.09
C GLU A 538 41.86 0.76 1.56
N GLU A 539 42.14 1.77 2.38
CA GLU A 539 41.70 1.89 3.78
C GLU A 539 40.17 2.02 3.91
N GLU A 540 39.53 2.85 3.09
CA GLU A 540 38.07 3.03 3.11
C GLU A 540 37.33 1.76 2.65
N LEU A 541 37.89 1.06 1.66
CA LEU A 541 37.37 -0.24 1.22
C LEU A 541 37.53 -1.32 2.29
N ALA A 542 38.70 -1.39 2.94
CA ALA A 542 38.96 -2.32 4.02
C ALA A 542 37.99 -2.13 5.18
N LYS A 543 37.75 -0.87 5.58
CA LYS A 543 36.80 -0.52 6.64
C LYS A 543 35.37 -0.96 6.31
N LEU A 544 34.90 -0.71 5.09
CA LEU A 544 33.57 -1.13 4.65
C LEU A 544 33.42 -2.67 4.68
N LYS A 545 34.45 -3.41 4.28
CA LYS A 545 34.49 -4.89 4.32
C LYS A 545 34.60 -5.44 5.75
N GLU A 546 35.20 -4.71 6.69
CA GLU A 546 35.27 -5.09 8.10
C GLU A 546 33.91 -4.91 8.80
N GLU A 547 33.22 -3.80 8.54
CA GLU A 547 31.97 -3.45 9.20
C GLU A 547 30.73 -4.19 8.63
N ASN A 548 30.84 -4.81 7.46
CA ASN A 548 29.74 -5.45 6.73
C ASN A 548 30.11 -6.85 6.23
N ARG A 549 29.11 -7.69 5.92
CA ARG A 549 29.33 -8.91 5.12
C ARG A 549 29.10 -8.52 3.67
N TRP A 550 30.18 -8.48 2.89
CA TRP A 550 30.15 -7.90 1.55
C TRP A 550 30.69 -8.88 0.50
N ASN A 551 29.91 -9.10 -0.57
CA ASN A 551 30.35 -9.73 -1.82
C ASN A 551 30.95 -11.12 -1.60
N TYR A 552 30.27 -11.89 -0.75
CA TYR A 552 30.68 -13.23 -0.35
C TYR A 552 30.31 -14.31 -1.41
N SER A 553 29.60 -13.95 -2.48
CA SER A 553 29.06 -14.91 -3.46
C SER A 553 29.82 -14.99 -4.78
N SER A 554 31.16 -14.97 -4.78
CA SER A 554 31.90 -15.39 -5.99
C SER A 554 31.63 -16.85 -6.37
N ASN A 555 31.13 -17.66 -5.41
CA ASN A 555 30.85 -19.10 -5.55
C ASN A 555 29.37 -19.45 -5.27
N GLY A 556 28.47 -18.47 -5.11
CA GLY A 556 27.03 -18.71 -4.92
C GLY A 556 26.54 -19.04 -3.50
N GLU A 557 27.39 -18.99 -2.46
CA GLU A 557 26.95 -19.21 -1.07
C GLU A 557 26.23 -17.96 -0.52
N LEU A 558 24.95 -18.09 -0.17
CA LEU A 558 24.15 -17.06 0.51
C LEU A 558 24.40 -17.08 2.02
N LYS A 559 24.40 -15.91 2.67
CA LYS A 559 24.70 -15.81 4.12
C LYS A 559 23.45 -15.89 4.97
N ALA A 560 22.33 -15.34 4.52
CA ALA A 560 21.05 -15.45 5.24
C ALA A 560 20.45 -16.85 5.15
N GLY A 561 20.71 -17.56 4.05
CA GLY A 561 20.31 -18.96 3.91
C GLY A 561 18.79 -19.13 3.98
N PHE A 562 18.04 -18.16 3.45
CA PHE A 562 16.58 -18.22 3.44
C PHE A 562 16.09 -19.40 2.61
N SER A 563 15.09 -20.13 3.12
CA SER A 563 14.38 -21.19 2.39
C SER A 563 13.05 -20.65 1.88
N LEU A 564 13.07 -19.90 0.77
CA LEU A 564 11.92 -19.06 0.36
C LEU A 564 10.93 -19.73 -0.61
N TRP A 565 11.28 -20.88 -1.17
CA TRP A 565 10.59 -21.45 -2.34
C TRP A 565 9.22 -22.08 -2.04
N ASP A 566 8.91 -22.46 -0.79
CA ASP A 566 7.69 -23.22 -0.46
C ASP A 566 6.64 -22.46 0.38
N ASN A 567 6.87 -21.18 0.73
CA ASN A 567 6.08 -20.47 1.77
C ASN A 567 5.73 -19.00 1.43
N PHE A 568 5.55 -18.66 0.16
CA PHE A 568 5.24 -17.29 -0.29
C PHE A 568 4.08 -16.61 0.47
N ASP A 569 2.90 -17.25 0.53
CA ASP A 569 1.71 -16.70 1.20
C ASP A 569 1.97 -16.46 2.69
N TYR A 570 2.70 -17.36 3.34
CA TYR A 570 3.04 -17.26 4.75
C TYR A 570 3.89 -16.02 5.04
N TYR A 571 4.91 -15.76 4.24
CA TYR A 571 5.77 -14.58 4.45
C TYR A 571 5.05 -13.25 4.20
N ILE A 572 4.05 -13.25 3.31
CA ILE A 572 3.21 -12.07 3.06
C ILE A 572 2.25 -11.81 4.22
N ASP A 573 1.66 -12.86 4.79
CA ASP A 573 0.72 -12.73 5.90
C ASP A 573 1.42 -12.40 7.22
N GLU A 574 2.57 -13.01 7.49
CA GLU A 574 3.30 -12.79 8.75
C GLU A 574 4.06 -11.47 8.78
N GLY A 575 4.52 -10.96 7.64
CA GLY A 575 5.18 -9.65 7.59
C GLY A 575 6.72 -9.68 7.54
N TYR A 576 7.33 -10.85 7.71
CA TYR A 576 8.77 -10.99 7.97
C TYR A 576 9.34 -12.34 7.53
N LEU A 577 10.67 -12.42 7.45
CA LEU A 577 11.43 -13.65 7.14
C LEU A 577 12.12 -14.20 8.40
N PHE A 578 12.51 -15.47 8.36
CA PHE A 578 13.25 -16.15 9.44
C PHE A 578 14.69 -16.44 9.04
N LEU A 579 15.60 -16.32 10.00
CA LEU A 579 16.98 -16.81 9.87
C LEU A 579 17.14 -18.17 10.56
N PRO A 580 18.04 -19.04 10.06
CA PRO A 580 18.54 -20.22 10.78
C PRO A 580 18.86 -19.91 12.25
N SER A 581 18.51 -20.81 13.18
CA SER A 581 18.74 -20.60 14.62
C SER A 581 20.23 -20.43 14.98
N ASP A 582 21.12 -20.94 14.13
CA ASP A 582 22.57 -20.84 14.20
C ASP A 582 23.14 -19.73 13.31
N ASN A 583 22.29 -18.95 12.64
CA ASN A 583 22.71 -17.91 11.72
C ASN A 583 23.38 -16.74 12.45
N GLU A 584 24.56 -16.32 11.98
CA GLU A 584 25.34 -15.25 12.60
C GLU A 584 24.60 -13.89 12.58
N GLY A 585 23.61 -13.72 11.70
CA GLY A 585 22.78 -12.53 11.54
C GLY A 585 21.88 -12.24 12.73
N LEU A 586 21.57 -13.24 13.56
CA LEU A 586 20.81 -13.08 14.80
C LEU A 586 21.53 -12.21 15.83
N THR A 587 22.86 -12.03 15.70
CA THR A 587 23.68 -11.21 16.63
C THR A 587 24.64 -10.27 15.92
N PHE A 588 24.57 -10.14 14.59
CA PHE A 588 25.50 -9.33 13.81
C PHE A 588 25.24 -7.83 13.91
N GLY A 589 23.98 -7.44 14.10
CA GLY A 589 23.52 -6.07 14.05
C GLY A 589 23.98 -5.24 15.24
N GLU A 590 23.96 -3.92 15.08
CA GLU A 590 24.27 -2.98 16.16
C GLU A 590 22.99 -2.30 16.66
N GLY A 591 22.65 -2.56 17.93
CA GLY A 591 21.40 -2.10 18.52
C GLY A 591 21.29 -0.59 18.61
N ARG A 592 22.42 0.12 18.82
CA ARG A 592 22.46 1.59 18.91
C ARG A 592 22.04 2.27 17.60
N LEU A 593 22.25 1.62 16.45
CA LEU A 593 21.85 2.15 15.15
C LEU A 593 20.34 2.02 14.92
N LEU A 594 19.67 1.09 15.62
CA LEU A 594 18.25 0.79 15.44
C LEU A 594 17.35 1.45 16.50
N GLN A 595 17.81 1.52 17.74
CA GLN A 595 17.06 2.08 18.88
C GLN A 595 16.42 3.46 18.65
N PRO A 596 17.02 4.38 17.86
CA PRO A 596 16.39 5.66 17.55
C PRO A 596 15.15 5.57 16.64
N PHE A 597 14.99 4.46 15.91
CA PHE A 597 13.93 4.27 14.92
C PHE A 597 12.86 3.29 15.39
N SER A 598 13.26 2.18 16.02
CA SER A 598 12.33 1.21 16.59
C SER A 598 12.96 0.45 17.76
N GLN A 599 12.12 0.10 18.73
CA GLN A 599 12.47 -0.81 19.84
C GLN A 599 11.75 -2.16 19.72
N THR A 600 10.83 -2.27 18.76
CA THR A 600 10.06 -3.47 18.48
C THR A 600 10.43 -4.07 17.13
N ASP A 601 10.19 -5.37 16.99
CA ASP A 601 10.33 -6.10 15.73
C ASP A 601 9.06 -5.96 14.87
N GLY A 602 9.00 -6.68 13.75
CA GLY A 602 7.88 -6.65 12.83
C GLY A 602 6.58 -7.25 13.35
N ARG A 603 6.61 -7.96 14.48
CA ARG A 603 5.45 -8.40 15.26
C ARG A 603 5.04 -7.43 16.37
N ASP A 604 5.63 -6.24 16.41
CA ASP A 604 5.50 -5.28 17.51
C ASP A 604 5.96 -5.86 18.89
N LEU A 605 6.82 -6.89 18.91
CA LEU A 605 7.42 -7.43 20.12
C LEU A 605 8.74 -6.71 20.44
N TYR A 606 9.07 -6.59 21.73
CA TYR A 606 10.32 -5.95 22.14
C TYR A 606 11.54 -6.75 21.69
N ARG A 607 12.46 -6.07 20.99
CA ARG A 607 13.69 -6.70 20.50
C ARG A 607 14.64 -7.04 21.64
N LYS A 608 15.33 -8.18 21.48
CA LYS A 608 16.47 -8.55 22.32
C LYS A 608 17.71 -7.77 21.87
N PHE A 609 18.28 -6.99 22.79
CA PHE A 609 19.57 -6.33 22.63
C PHE A 609 20.57 -6.91 23.63
N THR A 610 21.49 -7.75 23.17
CA THR A 610 22.50 -8.39 24.02
C THR A 610 23.85 -7.77 23.76
N ASP A 611 24.47 -7.18 24.79
CA ASP A 611 25.77 -6.48 24.70
C ASP A 611 25.83 -5.41 23.59
N GLY A 612 24.71 -4.74 23.33
CA GLY A 612 24.58 -3.72 22.28
C GLY A 612 24.45 -4.29 20.86
N LYS A 613 24.33 -5.61 20.70
CA LYS A 613 24.06 -6.30 19.44
C LYS A 613 22.58 -6.64 19.27
N CYS A 614 22.15 -6.84 18.02
CA CYS A 614 20.78 -7.27 17.67
C CYS A 614 20.77 -8.13 16.41
N ALA A 615 19.60 -8.69 16.07
CA ALA A 615 19.36 -9.28 14.77
C ALA A 615 19.40 -8.20 13.66
N ILE A 616 19.75 -8.60 12.44
CA ILE A 616 19.69 -7.78 11.23
C ILE A 616 18.55 -8.22 10.31
N GLY A 617 18.13 -7.31 9.43
CA GLY A 617 17.02 -7.50 8.52
C GLY A 617 15.66 -7.30 9.20
N ALA A 618 14.61 -7.16 8.39
CA ALA A 618 13.22 -7.17 8.83
C ALA A 618 12.81 -8.62 9.17
N ILE A 619 13.48 -9.16 10.19
CA ILE A 619 13.52 -10.57 10.54
C ILE A 619 13.29 -10.68 12.03
N GLU A 620 12.47 -11.66 12.37
CA GLU A 620 12.10 -12.01 13.73
C GLU A 620 12.99 -13.13 14.25
N GLN A 621 13.52 -12.96 15.45
CA GLN A 621 14.14 -14.06 16.18
C GLN A 621 13.02 -14.94 16.74
N ASP A 622 13.05 -16.23 16.46
CA ASP A 622 12.58 -17.19 17.44
C ASP A 622 13.63 -18.28 17.67
N SER A 623 14.05 -18.41 18.92
CA SER A 623 15.05 -19.38 19.34
C SER A 623 14.47 -20.79 19.56
N GLU A 624 13.16 -21.01 19.31
CA GLU A 624 12.54 -22.33 19.51
C GLU A 624 11.54 -22.78 18.43
N VAL A 625 11.30 -21.99 17.38
CA VAL A 625 10.44 -22.43 16.26
C VAL A 625 11.07 -21.98 14.95
N TYR A 626 12.05 -22.74 14.48
CA TYR A 626 11.97 -23.07 13.05
C TYR A 626 10.58 -23.69 12.86
N PRO A 627 9.75 -23.24 11.92
CA PRO A 627 8.83 -24.17 11.30
C PRO A 627 9.73 -25.29 10.76
N LEU A 628 9.87 -26.38 11.53
CA LEU A 628 10.54 -27.60 11.08
C LEU A 628 9.90 -27.91 9.74
N ALA A 629 10.69 -27.70 8.67
CA ALA A 629 10.35 -27.92 7.28
C ALA A 629 8.83 -28.00 7.04
N VAL A 630 8.20 -26.87 6.70
CA VAL A 630 6.89 -26.93 6.05
C VAL A 630 7.11 -27.65 4.73
N ASP A 631 6.99 -28.97 4.77
CA ASP A 631 6.92 -29.84 3.61
C ASP A 631 5.52 -29.65 3.03
N LYS A 632 5.28 -28.48 2.44
CA LYS A 632 4.21 -28.28 1.48
C LYS A 632 4.81 -28.66 0.14
N SER A 633 4.62 -29.92 -0.20
CA SER A 633 4.89 -30.45 -1.52
C SER A 633 4.43 -29.46 -2.59
N ILE A 634 5.41 -29.03 -3.37
CA ILE A 634 5.33 -28.50 -4.73
C ILE A 634 4.05 -28.96 -5.43
N VAL A 635 3.41 -27.99 -6.08
CA VAL A 635 2.44 -28.17 -7.15
C VAL A 635 3.00 -29.18 -8.16
N SER A 636 2.55 -30.43 -8.08
CA SER A 636 2.50 -31.27 -9.28
C SER A 636 1.28 -30.84 -10.07
N ASP A 637 1.47 -30.56 -11.36
CA ASP A 637 0.48 -30.28 -12.42
C ASP A 637 -0.92 -30.86 -12.17
N SER A 638 -1.69 -30.20 -11.31
CA SER A 638 -3.08 -30.55 -11.04
C SER A 638 -3.87 -29.26 -10.97
N GLU A 639 -4.91 -29.21 -11.80
CA GLU A 639 -5.88 -28.12 -11.88
C GLU A 639 -6.65 -27.92 -10.54
N LEU A 640 -6.49 -28.83 -9.57
CA LEU A 640 -7.18 -28.84 -8.29
C LEU A 640 -6.70 -27.72 -7.36
N ASN A 641 -7.57 -26.75 -7.05
CA ASN A 641 -7.31 -25.67 -6.09
C ASN A 641 -8.15 -25.87 -4.82
N ILE A 642 -7.51 -25.77 -3.65
CA ILE A 642 -8.18 -26.02 -2.35
C ILE A 642 -7.84 -24.93 -1.33
N TYR A 643 -8.83 -24.45 -0.59
CA TYR A 643 -8.66 -23.48 0.51
C TYR A 643 -9.75 -23.67 1.58
N TYR A 644 -9.53 -23.10 2.77
CA TYR A 644 -10.50 -23.10 3.86
C TYR A 644 -11.05 -21.69 4.08
N ALA A 645 -12.37 -21.56 4.03
CA ALA A 645 -13.08 -20.31 4.29
C ALA A 645 -14.48 -20.61 4.81
N ASP A 646 -15.00 -19.75 5.69
CA ASP A 646 -16.38 -19.80 6.20
C ASP A 646 -16.75 -21.14 6.87
N GLY A 647 -15.78 -21.83 7.48
CA GLY A 647 -15.99 -23.14 8.12
C GLY A 647 -16.00 -24.33 7.16
N ASN A 648 -15.75 -24.10 5.87
CA ASN A 648 -15.83 -25.11 4.81
C ASN A 648 -14.49 -25.26 4.07
N ILE A 649 -14.24 -26.46 3.55
CA ILE A 649 -13.17 -26.67 2.55
C ILE A 649 -13.76 -26.43 1.17
N HIS A 650 -13.16 -25.50 0.45
CA HIS A 650 -13.51 -25.17 -0.92
C HIS A 650 -12.60 -25.95 -1.85
N VAL A 651 -13.20 -26.63 -2.83
CA VAL A 651 -12.49 -27.41 -3.85
C VAL A 651 -12.88 -26.90 -5.24
N ASN A 652 -11.87 -26.46 -6.00
CA ASN A 652 -11.98 -25.86 -7.32
C ASN A 652 -11.15 -26.66 -8.34
N GLY A 653 -11.48 -26.50 -9.64
CA GLY A 653 -10.67 -27.06 -10.73
C GLY A 653 -10.89 -28.55 -10.99
N ILE A 654 -12.11 -29.03 -10.79
CA ILE A 654 -12.53 -30.39 -11.14
C ILE A 654 -13.10 -30.38 -12.57
N SER A 655 -12.34 -30.94 -13.52
CA SER A 655 -12.69 -30.97 -14.95
C SER A 655 -13.72 -32.05 -15.31
N GLU A 656 -13.89 -33.09 -14.48
CA GLU A 656 -14.88 -34.16 -14.66
C GLU A 656 -15.61 -34.48 -13.35
N SER A 657 -16.89 -34.86 -13.42
CA SER A 657 -17.67 -35.20 -12.23
C SER A 657 -16.99 -36.31 -11.43
N SER A 658 -16.65 -36.02 -10.18
CA SER A 658 -15.81 -36.90 -9.37
C SER A 658 -16.27 -36.92 -7.91
N VAL A 659 -15.95 -38.02 -7.23
CA VAL A 659 -16.14 -38.15 -5.79
C VAL A 659 -14.91 -37.57 -5.12
N VAL A 660 -15.10 -36.47 -4.38
CA VAL A 660 -14.05 -35.84 -3.60
C VAL A 660 -14.06 -36.35 -2.18
N LYS A 661 -12.94 -36.91 -1.73
CA LYS A 661 -12.71 -37.34 -0.36
C LYS A 661 -11.79 -36.35 0.34
N ILE A 662 -12.18 -35.89 1.52
CA ILE A 662 -11.39 -35.01 2.38
C ILE A 662 -11.00 -35.79 3.62
N ASN A 663 -9.72 -35.80 3.97
CA ASN A 663 -9.19 -36.37 5.20
C ASN A 663 -8.56 -35.24 6.02
N ILE A 664 -8.86 -35.20 7.31
CA ILE A 664 -8.35 -34.20 8.23
C ILE A 664 -7.48 -34.91 9.25
N TYR A 665 -6.25 -34.45 9.41
CA TYR A 665 -5.29 -34.98 10.36
C TYR A 665 -4.93 -33.91 11.38
N ASN A 666 -4.62 -34.33 12.61
CA ASN A 666 -3.89 -33.46 13.53
C ASN A 666 -2.41 -33.39 13.12
N MET A 667 -1.66 -32.48 13.75
CA MET A 667 -0.24 -32.29 13.46
C MET A 667 0.65 -33.48 13.84
N SER A 668 0.14 -34.46 14.59
CA SER A 668 0.81 -35.74 14.85
C SER A 668 0.52 -36.80 13.77
N SER A 669 -0.03 -36.39 12.61
CA SER A 669 -0.43 -37.25 11.49
C SER A 669 -1.52 -38.27 11.83
N GLN A 670 -2.25 -38.09 12.94
CA GLN A 670 -3.40 -38.92 13.26
C GLN A 670 -4.62 -38.40 12.50
N LEU A 671 -5.28 -39.28 11.74
CA LEU A 671 -6.54 -38.98 11.08
C LEU A 671 -7.63 -38.70 12.12
N LEU A 672 -8.18 -37.49 12.10
CA LEU A 672 -9.27 -37.04 12.97
C LEU A 672 -10.63 -37.28 12.34
N SER A 673 -10.79 -36.96 11.06
CA SER A 673 -12.07 -37.09 10.36
C SER A 673 -11.90 -37.25 8.85
N SER A 674 -12.93 -37.77 8.19
CA SER A 674 -12.98 -37.90 6.74
C SER A 674 -14.40 -37.58 6.23
N ALA A 675 -14.50 -36.83 5.14
CA ALA A 675 -15.74 -36.48 4.47
C ALA A 675 -15.68 -36.85 3.00
N THR A 676 -16.82 -37.06 2.37
CA THR A 676 -16.90 -37.36 0.93
C THR A 676 -18.09 -36.66 0.30
N LYS A 677 -17.87 -36.00 -0.84
CA LYS A 677 -18.92 -35.28 -1.58
C LYS A 677 -18.80 -35.59 -3.08
N SER A 678 -19.93 -35.86 -3.73
CA SER A 678 -19.97 -35.94 -5.19
C SER A 678 -20.04 -34.53 -5.76
N ILE A 679 -19.16 -34.21 -6.69
CA ILE A 679 -19.07 -32.89 -7.33
C ILE A 679 -19.31 -33.07 -8.83
N GLU A 680 -20.17 -32.23 -9.39
CA GLU A 680 -20.46 -32.19 -10.84
C GLU A 680 -19.41 -31.35 -11.59
N ALA A 681 -19.06 -31.78 -12.81
CA ALA A 681 -18.13 -31.09 -13.70
C ALA A 681 -18.57 -29.64 -13.97
N GLY A 682 -17.62 -28.69 -13.93
CA GLY A 682 -17.85 -27.28 -14.28
C GLY A 682 -18.44 -26.39 -13.18
N ALA A 683 -18.57 -26.88 -11.93
CA ALA A 683 -18.97 -26.05 -10.80
C ALA A 683 -17.81 -25.16 -10.31
N PHE A 684 -18.05 -23.84 -10.20
CA PHE A 684 -17.00 -22.83 -9.94
C PHE A 684 -16.44 -22.78 -8.52
N ALA A 685 -17.08 -23.44 -7.55
CA ALA A 685 -16.55 -23.77 -6.24
C ALA A 685 -17.53 -24.71 -5.53
N GLN A 686 -17.02 -25.73 -4.85
CA GLN A 686 -17.86 -26.67 -4.12
C GLN A 686 -17.41 -26.76 -2.66
N GLU A 687 -18.32 -26.36 -1.77
CA GLU A 687 -18.09 -26.37 -0.33
C GLU A 687 -18.29 -27.77 0.25
N VAL A 688 -17.29 -28.23 1.00
CA VAL A 688 -17.39 -29.42 1.82
C VAL A 688 -17.33 -28.99 3.28
N PRO A 689 -18.43 -29.13 4.03
CA PRO A 689 -18.47 -28.75 5.44
C PRO A 689 -17.49 -29.57 6.27
N VAL A 690 -16.72 -28.89 7.11
CA VAL A 690 -15.81 -29.54 8.06
C VAL A 690 -16.03 -28.95 9.46
N ASN A 691 -16.35 -29.80 10.42
CA ASN A 691 -16.46 -29.38 11.82
C ASN A 691 -15.09 -29.45 12.49
N LEU A 692 -14.39 -28.32 12.53
CA LEU A 692 -13.07 -28.18 13.14
C LEU A 692 -13.14 -27.27 14.38
N SER A 693 -12.57 -27.73 15.50
CA SER A 693 -12.30 -26.87 16.65
C SER A 693 -11.12 -25.92 16.39
N SER A 694 -10.94 -24.89 17.21
CA SER A 694 -9.74 -24.03 17.16
C SER A 694 -8.46 -24.87 17.19
N GLY A 695 -7.53 -24.61 16.26
CA GLY A 695 -6.31 -25.40 16.09
C GLY A 695 -5.77 -25.42 14.65
N ILE A 696 -4.67 -26.15 14.45
CA ILE A 696 -4.04 -26.34 13.14
C ILE A 696 -4.24 -27.80 12.70
N TYR A 697 -4.69 -27.97 11.47
CA TYR A 697 -4.98 -29.27 10.87
C TYR A 697 -4.32 -29.41 9.50
N ALA A 698 -3.91 -30.63 9.17
CA ALA A 698 -3.57 -30.98 7.80
C ALA A 698 -4.83 -31.54 7.11
N VAL A 699 -5.21 -30.96 5.99
CA VAL A 699 -6.37 -31.38 5.21
C VAL A 699 -5.89 -31.91 3.87
N GLN A 700 -6.19 -33.17 3.59
CA GLN A 700 -5.89 -33.84 2.32
C GLN A 700 -7.19 -34.03 1.54
N VAL A 701 -7.22 -33.54 0.31
CA VAL A 701 -8.32 -33.66 -0.63
C VAL A 701 -7.90 -34.61 -1.75
N ILE A 702 -8.74 -35.59 -2.03
CA ILE A 702 -8.55 -36.63 -3.04
C ILE A 702 -9.72 -36.52 -4.02
N ALA A 703 -9.45 -36.20 -5.29
CA ALA A 703 -10.44 -36.06 -6.35
C ALA A 703 -10.00 -36.89 -7.56
N GLY A 704 -10.63 -38.05 -7.78
CA GLY A 704 -10.17 -39.01 -8.79
C GLY A 704 -8.72 -39.47 -8.54
N ASN A 705 -7.83 -39.22 -9.51
CA ASN A 705 -6.40 -39.55 -9.41
C ASN A 705 -5.55 -38.41 -8.81
N GLN A 706 -6.15 -37.27 -8.48
CA GLN A 706 -5.45 -36.11 -7.93
C GLN A 706 -5.54 -36.11 -6.40
N VAL A 707 -4.43 -35.79 -5.74
CA VAL A 707 -4.33 -35.63 -4.29
C VAL A 707 -3.66 -34.30 -4.00
N LYS A 708 -4.27 -33.47 -3.16
CA LYS A 708 -3.70 -32.20 -2.72
C LYS A 708 -3.89 -32.02 -1.22
N SER A 709 -2.92 -31.40 -0.56
CA SER A 709 -2.97 -31.17 0.88
C SER A 709 -2.75 -29.70 1.21
N ILE A 710 -3.47 -29.18 2.21
CA ILE A 710 -3.28 -27.85 2.78
C ILE A 710 -3.20 -27.91 4.30
N LEU A 711 -2.61 -26.87 4.89
CA LEU A 711 -2.73 -26.61 6.32
C LEU A 711 -3.85 -25.61 6.55
N VAL A 712 -4.69 -25.89 7.53
CA VAL A 712 -5.83 -25.05 7.91
C VAL A 712 -5.64 -24.62 9.35
N SER A 713 -5.58 -23.30 9.57
CA SER A 713 -5.66 -22.70 10.91
C SER A 713 -7.09 -22.26 11.18
N VAL A 714 -7.71 -22.84 12.19
CA VAL A 714 -9.04 -22.48 12.67
C VAL A 714 -8.86 -21.68 13.94
N LYS A 715 -9.36 -20.46 13.98
CA LYS A 715 -9.31 -19.58 15.15
C LYS A 715 -10.38 -19.96 16.16
#